data_AF-A0A366LM55-F1
#
_entry.id   AF-A0A366LM55-F1
#
_cell.length_a   1.000
_cell.length_b   1.000
_cell.length_c   1.000
_cell.angle_alpha   90.00
_cell.angle_beta   90.00
_cell.angle_gamma   90.00
#
_symmetry.space_group_name_H-M   'P 1'
#
loop_
_entity.id
_entity.type
_entity.pdbx_description
1 polymer ?
#
loop_
_entity_poly.entity_id
_entity_poly.type
_entity_poly.pdbx_seq_one_letter_code
_entity_poly.pdbx_strand_id
1 'polypeptide(L)'
;MPEYLSPGVYIEEVDAGPRPIAGVSTSTAGMVGVTQRGPTTGKPKLVTNFLEFQTTFGGFLPEPDPTVRDAWARDPAEGGRWWLFPLAVKGFFDNGGQRLYVKRVVSADARPATGTFGRGLVSPITRDAPAGATTLELAHLIGFRGDDAISVVRGGDDVEISAATITGYDAATGRVVLSARLAAEVKVSRGDYVQVGARTADATLEFAAASPGTWGRGVRVRVSPMVGATLQVLPDPDEGELFVTQLAAPADPDSPAVQVNAVPDGLATPFWIVIDNARYEVTAVERPGSGPVTLTLGDAEHPAWSTGEPVRRVRRANPAGATARLRIAAVNRLYTGAVAQLDTGGRLTTLYVRSITGDEVTFTAETPADVFESDRLYLIEGRVDTAFDDPGGGSVTESFGNLRLSGDGPSSVTAALAGRSQLARVTVRGALDDLTRFPTPARGTALPLDGGSDGHGTLSVADFVGTDGGSGRRTGIVALEDIDEVAICAVPGVWSGTVESALVTHCEQLKDRFAILDPQDGLDMERIQAFREPFDTRYAALYYPWLVVNDPSANRFVEVPPSGHLAGIYARVDNERGVHKAPANVVIRGIRLTDGIAQDITKRQQDILNPKGINALRFFPGLGHRVWGARTLSSDTTWKYVNVRRLFLFLEESIDEGTQWVVFEPNDESLWALVRQTITNFLTTVWRSGALAGATANEAFFVTCDRSTMTDDDIANGRLICVIGVAPVFPAEFVIFRIQQTTREPQLA
;
A
#
# COMPACT_ATOMS: atom_id res chain seq x y z
N MET A 1 -54.23 19.78 10.47
CA MET A 1 -53.25 20.29 11.45
C MET A 1 -53.96 20.38 12.78
N PRO A 2 -53.36 19.90 13.88
CA PRO A 2 -53.95 20.08 15.19
C PRO A 2 -53.95 21.56 15.57
N GLU A 3 -55.02 22.00 16.25
CA GLU A 3 -55.20 23.38 16.70
C GLU A 3 -54.72 23.48 18.16
N TYR A 4 -53.61 24.18 18.40
CA TYR A 4 -53.08 24.36 19.75
C TYR A 4 -53.72 25.59 20.41
N LEU A 5 -54.42 25.36 21.53
CA LEU A 5 -55.27 26.37 22.19
C LEU A 5 -54.58 27.12 23.33
N SER A 6 -53.29 26.90 23.57
CA SER A 6 -52.53 27.59 24.63
C SER A 6 -51.02 27.70 24.33
N PRO A 7 -50.30 28.68 24.92
CA PRO A 7 -48.85 28.78 24.75
C PRO A 7 -48.10 27.70 25.56
N GLY A 8 -47.22 26.93 24.92
CA GLY A 8 -46.39 25.87 25.53
C GLY A 8 -45.34 25.31 24.57
N VAL A 9 -44.44 24.44 25.07
CA VAL A 9 -43.55 23.63 24.23
C VAL A 9 -44.27 22.32 23.90
N TYR A 10 -44.53 22.09 22.62
CA TYR A 10 -45.15 20.86 22.12
C TYR A 10 -44.10 20.05 21.37
N ILE A 11 -43.98 18.77 21.72
CA ILE A 11 -43.13 17.81 21.01
C ILE A 11 -44.07 16.96 20.18
N GLU A 12 -43.96 17.05 18.86
CA GLU A 12 -44.61 16.12 17.93
C GLU A 12 -43.56 15.14 17.42
N GLU A 13 -43.77 13.85 17.68
CA GLU A 13 -43.10 12.80 16.92
C GLU A 13 -43.76 12.74 15.55
N VAL A 14 -43.05 13.26 14.56
CA VAL A 14 -43.41 13.05 13.15
C VAL A 14 -42.73 11.76 12.74
N ASP A 15 -43.49 10.71 12.49
CA ASP A 15 -42.95 9.49 11.89
C ASP A 15 -42.25 9.88 10.59
N ALA A 16 -40.95 9.60 10.52
CA ALA A 16 -40.21 9.75 9.29
C ALA A 16 -40.90 8.83 8.26
N GLY A 17 -41.49 9.42 7.23
CA GLY A 17 -42.14 8.65 6.16
C GLY A 17 -41.22 7.56 5.59
N PRO A 18 -41.76 6.59 4.84
CA PRO A 18 -41.02 5.41 4.39
C PRO A 18 -39.66 5.78 3.80
N ARG A 19 -38.60 5.14 4.30
CA ARG A 19 -37.25 5.31 3.74
C ARG A 19 -37.28 4.79 2.29
N PRO A 20 -36.95 5.63 1.29
CA PRO A 20 -36.97 5.18 -0.09
C PRO A 20 -35.90 4.11 -0.31
N ILE A 21 -36.27 3.04 -1.01
CA ILE A 21 -35.31 2.01 -1.44
C ILE A 21 -34.40 2.61 -2.51
N ALA A 22 -33.09 2.58 -2.26
CA ALA A 22 -32.07 2.90 -3.25
C ALA A 22 -31.75 1.67 -4.09
N GLY A 23 -31.50 1.87 -5.38
CA GLY A 23 -31.03 0.80 -6.24
C GLY A 23 -29.58 0.45 -5.94
N VAL A 24 -29.27 -0.84 -5.79
CA VAL A 24 -27.89 -1.29 -5.60
C VAL A 24 -27.04 -1.17 -6.87
N SER A 25 -25.72 -1.17 -6.71
CA SER A 25 -24.79 -1.16 -7.84
C SER A 25 -24.85 -2.48 -8.61
N THR A 26 -25.08 -2.41 -9.92
CA THR A 26 -24.99 -3.58 -10.81
C THR A 26 -23.68 -3.61 -11.61
N SER A 27 -22.85 -2.57 -11.49
CA SER A 27 -21.65 -2.36 -12.31
C SER A 27 -20.33 -2.66 -11.59
N THR A 28 -20.39 -3.03 -10.31
CA THR A 28 -19.22 -3.46 -9.52
C THR A 28 -18.84 -4.89 -9.89
N ALA A 29 -17.60 -5.10 -10.30
CA ALA A 29 -17.06 -6.42 -10.61
C ALA A 29 -16.15 -6.95 -9.50
N GLY A 30 -16.09 -8.27 -9.36
CA GLY A 30 -15.13 -9.02 -8.57
C GLY A 30 -14.38 -9.99 -9.47
N MET A 31 -13.05 -9.95 -9.44
CA MET A 31 -12.20 -10.84 -10.24
C MET A 31 -11.15 -11.52 -9.38
N VAL A 32 -10.91 -12.79 -9.70
CA VAL A 32 -9.91 -13.63 -9.04
C VAL A 32 -8.84 -13.99 -10.06
N GLY A 33 -7.57 -13.84 -9.69
CA GLY A 33 -6.49 -14.23 -10.59
C GLY A 33 -5.10 -13.95 -10.05
N VAL A 34 -4.09 -14.43 -10.77
CA VAL A 34 -2.69 -14.29 -10.40
C VAL A 34 -2.19 -12.90 -10.75
N THR A 35 -1.39 -12.32 -9.86
CA THR A 35 -0.77 -10.99 -10.05
C THR A 35 0.67 -10.98 -9.54
N GLN A 36 1.47 -10.03 -10.04
CA GLN A 36 2.92 -9.96 -9.79
C GLN A 36 3.24 -9.74 -8.31
N ARG A 37 2.45 -8.91 -7.62
CA ARG A 37 2.58 -8.60 -6.20
C ARG A 37 1.21 -8.26 -5.60
N GLY A 38 1.19 -7.85 -4.33
CA GLY A 38 0.01 -7.33 -3.67
C GLY A 38 -0.56 -8.25 -2.59
N PRO A 39 -1.62 -7.83 -1.90
CA PRO A 39 -2.15 -8.52 -0.73
C PRO A 39 -2.59 -9.95 -1.04
N THR A 40 -2.14 -10.90 -0.23
CA THR A 40 -2.57 -12.31 -0.28
C THR A 40 -3.66 -12.59 0.76
N THR A 41 -3.56 -11.95 1.92
CA THR A 41 -4.53 -11.98 3.01
C THR A 41 -5.44 -10.74 2.98
N GLY A 42 -6.51 -10.79 3.76
CA GLY A 42 -7.52 -9.73 3.79
C GLY A 42 -8.60 -9.91 2.73
N LYS A 43 -9.56 -8.99 2.79
CA LYS A 43 -10.67 -8.89 1.84
C LYS A 43 -10.13 -8.55 0.43
N PRO A 44 -10.87 -8.88 -0.65
CA PRO A 44 -10.56 -8.40 -1.99
C PRO A 44 -10.32 -6.88 -2.01
N LYS A 45 -9.31 -6.45 -2.77
CA LYS A 45 -8.92 -5.03 -2.81
C LYS A 45 -9.66 -4.33 -3.95
N LEU A 46 -10.41 -3.28 -3.62
CA LEU A 46 -10.99 -2.38 -4.61
C LEU A 46 -9.89 -1.62 -5.35
N VAL A 47 -10.02 -1.57 -6.67
CA VAL A 47 -9.28 -0.70 -7.59
C VAL A 47 -10.26 -0.02 -8.52
N THR A 48 -10.03 1.26 -8.81
CA THR A 48 -10.95 2.12 -9.57
C THR A 48 -10.46 2.48 -10.97
N ASN A 49 -9.21 2.17 -11.26
CA ASN A 49 -8.58 2.33 -12.57
C ASN A 49 -7.38 1.39 -12.70
N PHE A 50 -6.86 1.26 -13.92
CA PHE A 50 -5.75 0.34 -14.20
C PHE A 50 -4.43 0.76 -13.53
N LEU A 51 -4.17 2.07 -13.33
CA LEU A 51 -2.97 2.53 -12.65
C LEU A 51 -2.98 2.15 -11.16
N GLU A 52 -4.14 2.21 -10.50
CA GLU A 52 -4.32 1.75 -9.13
C GLU A 52 -4.11 0.22 -9.01
N PHE A 53 -4.60 -0.53 -10.01
CA PHE A 53 -4.30 -1.95 -10.15
C PHE A 53 -2.79 -2.18 -10.26
N GLN A 54 -2.09 -1.47 -11.15
CA GLN A 54 -0.64 -1.62 -11.32
C GLN A 54 0.16 -1.26 -10.07
N THR A 55 -0.26 -0.19 -9.37
CA THR A 55 0.38 0.23 -8.12
C THR A 55 0.27 -0.87 -7.07
N THR A 56 -0.92 -1.45 -6.91
CA THR A 56 -1.22 -2.43 -5.85
C THR A 56 -0.75 -3.85 -6.18
N PHE A 57 -0.97 -4.30 -7.41
CA PHE A 57 -0.81 -5.69 -7.84
C PHE A 57 0.37 -5.92 -8.80
N GLY A 58 1.02 -4.85 -9.25
CA GLY A 58 2.11 -4.88 -10.21
C GLY A 58 1.63 -4.88 -11.67
N GLY A 59 2.57 -5.01 -12.60
CA GLY A 59 2.34 -4.87 -14.03
C GLY A 59 1.69 -6.09 -14.69
N PHE A 60 1.87 -6.18 -16.01
CA PHE A 60 1.55 -7.39 -16.76
C PHE A 60 2.46 -8.54 -16.34
N LEU A 61 1.94 -9.75 -16.36
CA LEU A 61 2.72 -10.95 -16.05
C LEU A 61 3.38 -11.48 -17.33
N PRO A 62 4.67 -11.85 -17.28
CA PRO A 62 5.27 -12.58 -18.38
C PRO A 62 4.66 -13.98 -18.49
N GLU A 63 4.77 -14.58 -19.67
CA GLU A 63 4.49 -16.01 -19.84
C GLU A 63 5.40 -16.82 -18.88
N PRO A 64 4.84 -17.77 -18.11
CA PRO A 64 5.64 -18.56 -17.18
C PRO A 64 6.56 -19.54 -17.93
N ASP A 65 7.42 -20.23 -17.16
CA ASP A 65 8.28 -21.29 -17.70
C ASP A 65 7.49 -22.27 -18.60
N PRO A 66 8.04 -22.72 -19.75
CA PRO A 66 7.34 -23.59 -20.68
C PRO A 66 6.73 -24.85 -20.07
N THR A 67 7.36 -25.43 -19.03
CA THR A 67 6.80 -26.59 -18.32
C THR A 67 5.51 -26.23 -17.59
N VAL A 68 5.48 -25.10 -16.87
CA VAL A 68 4.28 -24.59 -16.20
C VAL A 68 3.23 -24.17 -17.22
N ARG A 69 3.64 -23.43 -18.26
CA ARG A 69 2.76 -22.99 -19.33
C ARG A 69 2.07 -24.17 -20.01
N ASP A 70 2.82 -25.18 -20.42
CA ASP A 70 2.27 -26.33 -21.15
C ASP A 70 1.38 -27.20 -20.27
N ALA A 71 1.70 -27.34 -18.98
CA ALA A 71 0.87 -28.06 -18.02
C ALA A 71 -0.53 -27.43 -17.89
N TRP A 72 -0.61 -26.10 -17.85
CA TRP A 72 -1.88 -25.38 -17.77
C TRP A 72 -2.57 -25.21 -19.14
N ALA A 73 -1.84 -24.82 -20.18
CA ALA A 73 -2.44 -24.43 -21.46
C ALA A 73 -2.92 -25.63 -22.31
N ARG A 74 -2.34 -26.82 -22.11
CA ARG A 74 -2.71 -28.03 -22.86
C ARG A 74 -3.70 -28.92 -22.12
N ASP A 75 -4.06 -28.61 -20.88
CA ASP A 75 -5.12 -29.31 -20.17
C ASP A 75 -6.49 -28.80 -20.64
N PRO A 76 -7.28 -29.61 -21.36
CA PRO A 76 -8.57 -29.16 -21.87
C PRO A 76 -9.67 -29.14 -20.79
N ALA A 77 -9.45 -29.76 -19.64
CA ALA A 77 -10.45 -29.90 -18.58
C ALA A 77 -10.16 -29.01 -17.37
N GLU A 78 -8.90 -28.88 -16.98
CA GLU A 78 -8.45 -28.17 -15.76
C GLU A 78 -7.41 -27.07 -16.07
N GLY A 79 -7.38 -26.60 -17.32
CA GLY A 79 -6.35 -25.70 -17.82
C GLY A 79 -6.64 -24.20 -17.70
N GLY A 80 -5.67 -23.42 -18.17
CA GLY A 80 -5.73 -21.96 -18.15
C GLY A 80 -4.52 -21.26 -18.76
N ARG A 81 -4.67 -19.97 -19.04
CA ARG A 81 -3.59 -18.99 -19.26
C ARG A 81 -3.72 -17.86 -18.24
N TRP A 82 -3.65 -18.21 -16.95
CA TRP A 82 -3.87 -17.29 -15.82
C TRP A 82 -2.96 -16.05 -15.82
N TRP A 83 -1.80 -16.09 -16.49
CA TRP A 83 -0.90 -14.94 -16.61
C TRP A 83 -1.48 -13.82 -17.48
N LEU A 84 -2.57 -14.07 -18.21
CA LEU A 84 -3.30 -13.05 -18.97
C LEU A 84 -4.26 -12.23 -18.09
N PHE A 85 -4.39 -12.56 -16.80
CA PHE A 85 -5.29 -11.87 -15.87
C PHE A 85 -5.12 -10.34 -15.85
N PRO A 86 -3.89 -9.75 -15.77
CA PRO A 86 -3.73 -8.30 -15.84
C PRO A 86 -4.23 -7.67 -17.15
N LEU A 87 -4.14 -8.39 -18.28
CA LEU A 87 -4.68 -7.92 -19.57
C LEU A 87 -6.21 -7.94 -19.57
N ALA A 88 -6.83 -8.94 -18.93
CA ALA A 88 -8.28 -8.98 -18.75
C ALA A 88 -8.78 -7.83 -17.86
N VAL A 89 -8.05 -7.51 -16.78
CA VAL A 89 -8.32 -6.34 -15.92
C VAL A 89 -8.18 -5.03 -16.69
N LYS A 90 -7.15 -4.90 -17.56
CA LYS A 90 -7.07 -3.75 -18.47
C LYS A 90 -8.29 -3.67 -19.39
N GLY A 91 -8.71 -4.80 -19.95
CA GLY A 91 -9.90 -4.92 -20.78
C GLY A 91 -11.19 -4.46 -20.08
N PHE A 92 -11.33 -4.73 -18.78
CA PHE A 92 -12.43 -4.21 -17.95
C PHE A 92 -12.47 -2.68 -17.94
N PHE A 93 -11.34 -2.05 -17.61
CA PHE A 93 -11.27 -0.58 -17.54
C PHE A 93 -11.39 0.08 -18.92
N ASP A 94 -10.75 -0.47 -19.96
CA ASP A 94 -10.85 0.03 -21.34
C ASP A 94 -12.29 -0.02 -21.86
N ASN A 95 -13.11 -0.94 -21.35
CA ASN A 95 -14.51 -1.07 -21.72
C ASN A 95 -15.47 -0.27 -20.85
N GLY A 96 -14.99 0.53 -19.90
CA GLY A 96 -15.81 1.46 -19.11
C GLY A 96 -16.22 0.94 -17.73
N GLY A 97 -15.60 -0.17 -17.27
CA GLY A 97 -15.68 -0.58 -15.88
C GLY A 97 -15.01 0.46 -14.96
N GLN A 98 -15.56 0.65 -13.77
CA GLN A 98 -15.12 1.71 -12.82
C GLN A 98 -14.79 1.19 -11.42
N ARG A 99 -15.39 0.08 -10.99
CA ARG A 99 -15.21 -0.51 -9.66
C ARG A 99 -14.88 -1.98 -9.81
N LEU A 100 -13.66 -2.37 -9.47
CA LEU A 100 -13.22 -3.75 -9.55
C LEU A 100 -12.58 -4.17 -8.22
N TYR A 101 -13.16 -5.17 -7.57
CA TYR A 101 -12.53 -5.88 -6.48
C TYR A 101 -11.65 -6.99 -7.05
N VAL A 102 -10.38 -7.02 -6.66
CA VAL A 102 -9.43 -8.05 -7.07
C VAL A 102 -9.02 -8.88 -5.87
N LYS A 103 -9.14 -10.20 -6.01
CA LYS A 103 -8.48 -11.15 -5.10
C LYS A 103 -7.32 -11.82 -5.83
N ARG A 104 -6.12 -11.62 -5.29
CA ARG A 104 -4.90 -12.24 -5.79
C ARG A 104 -4.87 -13.73 -5.46
N VAL A 105 -4.54 -14.55 -6.45
CA VAL A 105 -4.27 -15.98 -6.31
C VAL A 105 -2.78 -16.22 -6.10
N VAL A 106 -2.50 -16.77 -4.92
CA VAL A 106 -1.25 -17.28 -4.34
C VAL A 106 -0.99 -18.77 -4.56
N SER A 107 0.11 -19.26 -5.15
CA SER A 107 0.54 -20.64 -4.84
C SER A 107 0.88 -20.76 -3.35
N ALA A 108 0.55 -21.90 -2.73
CA ALA A 108 0.89 -22.19 -1.33
C ALA A 108 2.42 -22.19 -1.06
N ASP A 109 3.24 -22.46 -2.08
CA ASP A 109 4.71 -22.47 -1.96
C ASP A 109 5.37 -21.14 -2.33
N ALA A 110 4.58 -20.10 -2.62
CA ALA A 110 5.14 -18.79 -2.90
C ALA A 110 5.83 -18.20 -1.66
N ARG A 111 6.99 -17.59 -1.87
CA ARG A 111 7.84 -17.04 -0.80
C ARG A 111 8.18 -15.58 -1.08
N PRO A 112 8.13 -14.71 -0.07
CA PRO A 112 8.68 -13.37 -0.20
C PRO A 112 10.20 -13.45 -0.36
N ALA A 113 10.77 -12.49 -1.10
CA ALA A 113 12.21 -12.30 -1.07
C ALA A 113 12.63 -11.80 0.31
N THR A 114 13.73 -12.29 0.86
CA THR A 114 14.23 -11.91 2.17
C THR A 114 15.70 -11.48 2.12
N GLY A 115 16.12 -10.78 3.16
CA GLY A 115 17.49 -10.35 3.35
C GLY A 115 17.75 -10.04 4.81
N THR A 116 18.89 -10.50 5.32
CA THR A 116 19.28 -10.32 6.72
C THR A 116 20.41 -9.30 6.84
N PHE A 117 20.21 -8.31 7.69
CA PHE A 117 21.26 -7.39 8.13
C PHE A 117 22.09 -8.04 9.24
N GLY A 118 23.40 -7.82 9.16
CA GLY A 118 24.36 -8.20 10.19
C GLY A 118 24.55 -7.08 11.20
N ARG A 119 25.69 -7.10 11.89
CA ARG A 119 26.12 -6.07 12.83
C ARG A 119 27.25 -5.24 12.23
N GLY A 120 27.21 -3.94 12.46
CA GLY A 120 28.32 -3.04 12.21
C GLY A 120 27.84 -1.63 11.98
N LEU A 121 28.77 -0.69 11.93
CA LEU A 121 28.46 0.72 11.70
C LEU A 121 29.33 1.27 10.59
N VAL A 122 28.68 1.83 9.57
CA VAL A 122 29.36 2.42 8.42
C VAL A 122 28.79 3.78 8.08
N SER A 123 29.66 4.64 7.56
CA SER A 123 29.33 5.97 7.08
C SER A 123 29.75 6.10 5.61
N PRO A 124 28.80 6.24 4.67
CA PRO A 124 29.12 6.53 3.28
C PRO A 124 29.94 7.80 3.13
N ILE A 125 30.84 7.84 2.14
CA ILE A 125 31.46 9.12 1.78
C ILE A 125 30.46 10.01 1.04
N THR A 126 30.56 11.32 1.25
CA THR A 126 29.72 12.32 0.57
C THR A 126 30.45 13.07 -0.52
N ARG A 127 31.79 12.93 -0.56
CA ARG A 127 32.65 13.59 -1.55
C ARG A 127 33.82 12.72 -1.97
N ASP A 128 34.13 12.74 -3.26
CA ASP A 128 35.30 12.08 -3.83
C ASP A 128 36.59 12.66 -3.23
N ALA A 129 37.58 11.81 -2.99
CA ALA A 129 38.92 12.23 -2.57
C ALA A 129 40.00 11.41 -3.28
N PRO A 130 41.09 12.05 -3.75
CA PRO A 130 42.15 11.35 -4.46
C PRO A 130 43.02 10.52 -3.50
N ALA A 131 43.77 9.57 -4.07
CA ALA A 131 44.86 8.92 -3.35
C ALA A 131 45.83 9.99 -2.78
N GLY A 132 46.33 9.76 -1.57
CA GLY A 132 47.20 10.71 -0.89
C GLY A 132 46.48 11.74 -0.02
N ALA A 133 45.14 11.87 -0.11
CA ALA A 133 44.38 12.78 0.74
C ALA A 133 44.46 12.36 2.23
N THR A 134 44.41 13.34 3.12
CA THR A 134 44.42 13.14 4.59
C THR A 134 43.08 13.48 5.23
N THR A 135 42.06 13.82 4.44
CA THR A 135 40.73 14.13 4.94
C THR A 135 39.63 13.49 4.11
N LEU A 136 38.54 13.11 4.76
CA LEU A 136 37.33 12.56 4.13
C LEU A 136 36.10 13.34 4.61
N GLU A 137 35.06 13.40 3.77
CA GLU A 137 33.73 13.90 4.15
C GLU A 137 32.77 12.71 4.21
N LEU A 138 32.14 12.53 5.38
CA LEU A 138 31.29 11.38 5.70
C LEU A 138 29.83 11.81 5.87
N ALA A 139 28.90 10.91 5.55
CA ALA A 139 27.47 11.16 5.66
C ALA A 139 27.00 11.37 7.11
N HIS A 140 27.71 10.76 8.07
CA HIS A 140 27.53 11.00 9.50
C HIS A 140 28.79 10.68 10.30
N LEU A 141 28.90 11.28 11.48
CA LEU A 141 29.89 10.92 12.52
C LEU A 141 29.23 10.18 13.70
N ILE A 142 28.04 9.62 13.50
CA ILE A 142 27.35 8.81 14.51
C ILE A 142 28.17 7.54 14.81
N GLY A 143 28.40 7.27 16.10
CA GLY A 143 29.18 6.16 16.67
C GLY A 143 30.70 6.28 16.56
N PHE A 144 31.21 7.35 15.96
CA PHE A 144 32.62 7.69 15.99
C PHE A 144 32.96 8.36 17.32
N ARG A 145 34.18 8.16 17.80
CA ARG A 145 34.75 8.68 19.06
C ARG A 145 35.81 9.75 18.82
N GLY A 146 36.41 9.77 17.63
CA GLY A 146 37.41 10.75 17.22
C GLY A 146 38.86 10.26 17.28
N ASP A 147 39.08 9.03 17.78
CA ASP A 147 40.36 8.30 17.85
C ASP A 147 40.25 6.88 17.27
N ASP A 148 39.16 6.58 16.56
CA ASP A 148 38.88 5.23 16.08
C ASP A 148 39.83 4.82 14.94
N ALA A 149 40.26 3.56 14.98
CA ALA A 149 40.80 2.89 13.81
C ALA A 149 39.64 2.61 12.83
N ILE A 150 39.82 3.08 11.59
CA ILE A 150 38.84 2.96 10.52
C ILE A 150 39.40 2.18 9.33
N SER A 151 38.50 1.49 8.65
CA SER A 151 38.76 0.92 7.32
C SER A 151 37.95 1.70 6.29
N VAL A 152 38.59 2.10 5.20
CA VAL A 152 37.97 2.71 4.02
C VAL A 152 37.77 1.60 3.00
N VAL A 153 36.53 1.36 2.62
CA VAL A 153 36.13 0.22 1.79
C VAL A 153 35.54 0.73 0.48
N ARG A 154 35.94 0.10 -0.62
CA ARG A 154 35.39 0.37 -1.94
C ARG A 154 34.04 -0.31 -2.08
N GLY A 155 32.99 0.44 -2.37
CA GLY A 155 31.62 -0.08 -2.34
C GLY A 155 31.28 -1.05 -3.46
N GLY A 156 32.00 -1.00 -4.58
CA GLY A 156 31.72 -1.83 -5.76
C GLY A 156 32.13 -3.30 -5.61
N ASP A 157 33.14 -3.60 -4.78
CA ASP A 157 33.70 -4.94 -4.58
C ASP A 157 33.94 -5.29 -3.10
N ASP A 158 33.57 -4.40 -2.18
CA ASP A 158 33.78 -4.50 -0.72
C ASP A 158 35.24 -4.73 -0.31
N VAL A 159 36.19 -4.26 -1.13
CA VAL A 159 37.62 -4.38 -0.83
C VAL A 159 38.08 -3.22 0.04
N GLU A 160 38.79 -3.52 1.13
CA GLU A 160 39.49 -2.50 1.91
C GLU A 160 40.59 -1.86 1.06
N ILE A 161 40.51 -0.54 0.89
CA ILE A 161 41.43 0.24 0.06
C ILE A 161 42.32 1.18 0.86
N SER A 162 42.01 1.43 2.13
CA SER A 162 42.86 2.17 3.05
C SER A 162 42.47 1.85 4.50
N ALA A 163 43.42 1.94 5.42
CA ALA A 163 43.18 1.92 6.86
C ALA A 163 43.87 3.14 7.48
N ALA A 164 43.23 3.77 8.47
CA ALA A 164 43.76 4.95 9.15
C ALA A 164 43.12 5.10 10.53
N THR A 165 43.63 6.01 11.35
CA THR A 165 42.99 6.45 12.59
C THR A 165 42.45 7.86 12.39
N ILE A 166 41.25 8.14 12.89
CA ILE A 166 40.75 9.52 12.92
C ILE A 166 41.52 10.28 14.00
N THR A 167 42.00 11.49 13.67
CA THR A 167 42.78 12.35 14.58
C THR A 167 42.09 13.68 14.87
N GLY A 168 41.02 13.98 14.13
CA GLY A 168 40.20 15.16 14.30
C GLY A 168 38.96 15.06 13.43
N TYR A 169 37.92 15.82 13.79
CA TYR A 169 36.68 15.86 13.04
C TYR A 169 36.05 17.25 13.11
N ASP A 170 35.16 17.52 12.17
CA ASP A 170 34.24 18.65 12.17
C ASP A 170 32.82 18.08 12.05
N ALA A 171 32.07 18.16 13.15
CA ALA A 171 30.71 17.63 13.23
C ALA A 171 29.71 18.38 12.36
N ALA A 172 29.97 19.65 12.01
CA ALA A 172 29.07 20.44 11.17
C ALA A 172 29.17 20.03 9.69
N THR A 173 30.37 19.68 9.24
CA THR A 173 30.62 19.29 7.83
C THR A 173 30.71 17.77 7.64
N GLY A 174 30.82 16.98 8.71
CA GLY A 174 31.09 15.54 8.64
C GLY A 174 32.51 15.23 8.17
N ARG A 175 33.41 16.22 8.19
CA ARG A 175 34.80 16.06 7.77
C ARG A 175 35.61 15.37 8.86
N VAL A 176 36.46 14.43 8.48
CA VAL A 176 37.42 13.77 9.36
C VAL A 176 38.85 13.96 8.87
N VAL A 177 39.80 14.01 9.80
CA VAL A 177 41.25 14.09 9.55
C VAL A 177 41.89 12.74 9.89
N LEU A 178 42.67 12.21 8.96
CA LEU A 178 43.27 10.88 9.04
C LEU A 178 44.73 10.97 9.50
N SER A 179 45.14 10.00 10.34
CA SER A 179 46.53 9.84 10.78
C SER A 179 47.50 9.46 9.65
N ALA A 180 46.97 8.92 8.55
CA ALA A 180 47.72 8.49 7.38
C ALA A 180 47.03 8.93 6.08
N ARG A 181 47.82 9.05 5.01
CA ARG A 181 47.31 9.36 3.66
C ARG A 181 46.53 8.18 3.11
N LEU A 182 45.44 8.45 2.39
CA LEU A 182 44.69 7.42 1.67
C LEU A 182 45.58 6.67 0.68
N ALA A 183 45.56 5.33 0.73
CA ALA A 183 46.32 4.51 -0.20
C ALA A 183 45.72 4.48 -1.62
N ALA A 184 44.41 4.75 -1.75
CA ALA A 184 43.71 4.83 -3.03
C ALA A 184 42.66 5.95 -3.05
N GLU A 185 42.18 6.32 -4.24
CA GLU A 185 41.04 7.24 -4.38
C GLU A 185 39.74 6.63 -3.85
N VAL A 186 38.87 7.48 -3.34
CA VAL A 186 37.50 7.14 -2.93
C VAL A 186 36.49 7.86 -3.81
N LYS A 187 35.39 7.19 -4.14
CA LYS A 187 34.34 7.71 -5.05
C LYS A 187 32.94 7.47 -4.52
N VAL A 188 32.15 8.54 -4.48
CA VAL A 188 30.72 8.50 -4.09
C VAL A 188 29.94 7.63 -5.07
N SER A 189 30.24 7.72 -6.37
CA SER A 189 29.54 6.96 -7.42
C SER A 189 29.74 5.45 -7.33
N ARG A 190 30.80 4.98 -6.66
CA ARG A 190 31.05 3.56 -6.38
C ARG A 190 30.39 3.09 -5.07
N GLY A 191 29.84 4.02 -4.29
CA GLY A 191 29.29 3.73 -2.97
C GLY A 191 30.35 3.44 -1.93
N ASP A 192 31.55 4.02 -2.06
CA ASP A 192 32.64 3.84 -1.10
C ASP A 192 32.20 4.34 0.30
N TYR A 193 32.70 3.71 1.35
CA TYR A 193 32.28 4.00 2.72
C TYR A 193 33.41 3.79 3.74
N VAL A 194 33.25 4.40 4.90
CA VAL A 194 34.10 4.19 6.06
C VAL A 194 33.37 3.27 7.04
N GLN A 195 34.09 2.32 7.61
CA GLN A 195 33.56 1.46 8.68
C GLN A 195 34.41 1.56 9.94
N VAL A 196 33.74 1.51 11.09
CA VAL A 196 34.37 1.46 12.42
C VAL A 196 34.21 0.03 12.96
N GLY A 197 35.34 -0.63 13.21
CA GLY A 197 35.35 -2.03 13.64
C GLY A 197 34.94 -3.02 12.54
N ALA A 198 34.94 -4.31 12.88
CA ALA A 198 34.58 -5.38 11.95
C ALA A 198 33.05 -5.56 11.88
N ARG A 199 32.54 -5.78 10.66
CA ARG A 199 31.16 -6.24 10.45
C ARG A 199 31.04 -7.73 10.78
N THR A 200 29.91 -8.14 11.36
CA THR A 200 29.61 -9.56 11.60
C THR A 200 28.30 -9.98 10.93
N ALA A 201 28.19 -11.27 10.60
CA ALA A 201 26.99 -11.84 10.00
C ALA A 201 25.88 -12.15 11.03
N ASP A 202 26.06 -11.79 12.30
CA ASP A 202 25.06 -12.03 13.34
C ASP A 202 23.80 -11.20 13.03
N ALA A 203 22.67 -11.88 12.88
CA ALA A 203 21.43 -11.25 12.44
C ALA A 203 20.95 -10.15 13.41
N THR A 204 20.57 -9.00 12.85
CA THR A 204 19.98 -7.87 13.56
C THR A 204 18.54 -7.66 13.12
N LEU A 205 18.34 -7.30 11.86
CA LEU A 205 17.05 -7.14 11.21
C LEU A 205 16.96 -8.12 10.03
N GLU A 206 15.80 -8.74 9.88
CA GLU A 206 15.43 -9.46 8.66
C GLU A 206 14.34 -8.68 7.95
N PHE A 207 14.59 -8.36 6.68
CA PHE A 207 13.60 -7.77 5.80
C PHE A 207 13.01 -8.84 4.89
N ALA A 208 11.72 -8.76 4.64
CA ALA A 208 11.00 -9.54 3.66
C ALA A 208 10.24 -8.61 2.71
N ALA A 209 10.13 -8.94 1.44
CA ALA A 209 9.25 -8.23 0.52
C ALA A 209 7.80 -8.26 1.05
N ALA A 210 7.04 -7.19 0.82
CA ALA A 210 5.72 -7.01 1.42
C ALA A 210 4.68 -8.09 1.02
N SER A 211 4.95 -8.82 -0.06
CA SER A 211 4.15 -9.96 -0.49
C SER A 211 5.03 -11.00 -1.18
N PRO A 212 4.62 -12.29 -1.20
CA PRO A 212 5.33 -13.32 -1.94
C PRO A 212 5.49 -13.00 -3.43
N GLY A 213 6.57 -13.54 -4.00
CA GLY A 213 6.82 -13.53 -5.43
C GLY A 213 8.23 -13.13 -5.83
N THR A 214 8.56 -13.37 -7.10
CA THR A 214 9.89 -13.04 -7.65
C THR A 214 10.14 -11.53 -7.73
N TRP A 215 9.07 -10.72 -7.76
CA TRP A 215 9.16 -9.25 -7.74
C TRP A 215 10.01 -8.71 -6.57
N GLY A 216 9.96 -9.41 -5.42
CA GLY A 216 10.69 -9.01 -4.22
C GLY A 216 12.21 -8.96 -4.42
N ARG A 217 12.74 -9.70 -5.41
CA ARG A 217 14.17 -9.67 -5.75
C ARG A 217 14.64 -8.32 -6.31
N GLY A 218 13.70 -7.50 -6.80
CA GLY A 218 13.97 -6.13 -7.22
C GLY A 218 13.99 -5.13 -6.07
N VAL A 219 13.69 -5.56 -4.83
CA VAL A 219 13.66 -4.68 -3.66
C VAL A 219 15.06 -4.55 -3.06
N ARG A 220 15.48 -3.32 -2.80
CA ARG A 220 16.71 -2.96 -2.11
C ARG A 220 16.37 -2.18 -0.84
N VAL A 221 17.03 -2.52 0.25
CA VAL A 221 16.81 -1.91 1.57
C VAL A 221 18.10 -1.28 2.06
N ARG A 222 18.04 -0.04 2.52
CA ARG A 222 19.12 0.62 3.25
C ARG A 222 18.63 0.98 4.64
N VAL A 223 19.45 0.68 5.64
CA VAL A 223 19.27 1.15 7.02
C VAL A 223 20.43 2.07 7.32
N SER A 224 20.17 3.27 7.83
CA SER A 224 21.20 4.26 8.13
C SER A 224 20.92 4.92 9.47
N PRO A 225 21.94 5.19 10.29
CA PRO A 225 21.75 5.96 11.50
C PRO A 225 21.47 7.42 11.11
N MET A 226 20.68 8.11 11.93
CA MET A 226 20.39 9.52 11.74
C MET A 226 20.25 10.24 13.08
N VAL A 227 20.46 11.55 13.06
CA VAL A 227 20.14 12.42 14.19
C VAL A 227 18.64 12.73 14.12
N GLY A 228 17.87 12.22 15.07
CA GLY A 228 16.43 12.48 15.18
C GLY A 228 16.13 13.83 15.87
N ALA A 229 16.97 14.21 16.83
CA ALA A 229 16.88 15.51 17.50
C ALA A 229 18.25 15.97 18.03
N THR A 230 18.46 17.27 18.08
CA THR A 230 19.58 17.89 18.80
C THR A 230 19.03 18.50 20.09
N LEU A 231 19.59 18.08 21.22
CA LEU A 231 19.14 18.47 22.55
C LEU A 231 20.21 19.33 23.23
N GLN A 232 19.76 20.33 23.97
CA GLN A 232 20.62 21.22 24.71
C GLN A 232 20.94 20.61 26.08
N VAL A 233 22.22 20.60 26.43
CA VAL A 233 22.68 20.28 27.78
C VAL A 233 22.41 21.48 28.69
N LEU A 234 21.82 21.23 29.85
CA LEU A 234 21.59 22.24 30.88
C LEU A 234 22.73 22.21 31.89
N PRO A 235 23.15 23.37 32.42
CA PRO A 235 24.21 23.44 33.41
C PRO A 235 23.78 22.89 34.76
N ASP A 236 24.78 22.62 35.58
CA ASP A 236 24.59 22.34 37.00
C ASP A 236 23.91 23.55 37.68
N PRO A 237 22.84 23.36 38.47
CA PRO A 237 22.22 24.43 39.25
C PRO A 237 23.20 25.28 40.08
N ASP A 238 24.32 24.70 40.51
CA ASP A 238 25.27 25.31 41.44
C ASP A 238 26.36 26.16 40.74
N GLU A 239 26.44 26.15 39.40
CA GLU A 239 27.47 26.90 38.65
C GLU A 239 27.23 28.43 38.61
N GLY A 240 26.16 28.97 39.20
CA GLY A 240 25.95 30.43 39.31
C GLY A 240 25.61 31.16 38.00
N GLU A 241 25.77 32.50 37.97
CA GLU A 241 25.28 33.36 36.88
C GLU A 241 26.21 33.46 35.65
N LEU A 242 25.60 33.64 34.46
CA LEU A 242 26.32 33.91 33.21
C LEU A 242 26.83 35.36 33.14
N PHE A 243 27.95 35.57 32.46
CA PHE A 243 28.40 36.91 32.07
C PHE A 243 29.12 36.90 30.73
N VAL A 244 29.14 38.07 30.08
CA VAL A 244 29.93 38.37 28.89
C VAL A 244 30.70 39.65 29.17
N THR A 245 31.99 39.63 28.89
CA THR A 245 32.91 40.75 29.07
C THR A 245 33.88 40.80 27.88
N GLN A 246 34.88 41.68 27.94
CA GLN A 246 35.91 41.78 26.90
C GLN A 246 37.29 41.89 27.55
N LEU A 247 38.32 41.48 26.81
CA LEU A 247 39.71 41.74 27.19
C LEU A 247 39.96 43.24 27.28
N ALA A 248 40.44 43.69 28.44
CA ALA A 248 40.78 45.08 28.73
C ALA A 248 42.17 45.47 28.21
N ALA A 249 43.04 44.49 27.98
CA ALA A 249 44.40 44.64 27.49
C ALA A 249 44.74 43.48 26.53
N PRO A 250 45.71 43.63 25.61
CA PRO A 250 46.18 42.51 24.81
C PRO A 250 46.81 41.44 25.72
N ALA A 251 46.66 40.18 25.36
CA ALA A 251 47.31 39.06 26.03
C ALA A 251 48.34 38.44 25.08
N ASP A 252 49.59 38.38 25.52
CA ASP A 252 50.64 37.67 24.79
C ASP A 252 50.31 36.17 24.71
N PRO A 253 50.83 35.44 23.70
CA PRO A 253 50.66 33.99 23.62
C PRO A 253 51.09 33.31 24.92
N ASP A 254 50.31 32.32 25.33
CA ASP A 254 50.58 31.51 26.51
C ASP A 254 50.61 32.27 27.85
N SER A 255 49.99 33.44 27.92
CA SER A 255 49.93 34.25 29.15
C SER A 255 48.95 33.66 30.17
N PRO A 256 49.40 33.23 31.37
CA PRO A 256 48.51 32.65 32.37
C PRO A 256 47.58 33.68 33.02
N ALA A 257 47.81 34.98 32.79
CA ALA A 257 47.00 36.06 33.35
C ALA A 257 46.42 36.93 32.23
N VAL A 258 45.09 37.07 32.22
CA VAL A 258 44.37 37.90 31.25
C VAL A 258 43.53 38.96 31.94
N GLN A 259 43.56 40.18 31.43
CA GLN A 259 42.80 41.30 31.99
C GLN A 259 41.47 41.48 31.28
N VAL A 260 40.37 41.49 32.03
CA VAL A 260 39.01 41.70 31.53
C VAL A 260 38.36 42.92 32.16
N ASN A 261 37.39 43.53 31.47
CA ASN A 261 36.75 44.76 31.93
C ASN A 261 36.01 44.61 33.26
N ALA A 262 35.28 43.50 33.44
CA ALA A 262 34.52 43.19 34.64
C ALA A 262 34.11 41.71 34.70
N VAL A 263 33.91 41.20 35.91
CA VAL A 263 33.34 39.87 36.22
C VAL A 263 32.40 40.03 37.43
N PRO A 264 31.23 39.36 37.50
CA PRO A 264 30.32 39.48 38.66
C PRO A 264 30.99 39.13 39.99
N ASP A 265 30.62 39.80 41.07
CA ASP A 265 31.14 39.51 42.42
C ASP A 265 30.65 38.14 42.93
N GLY A 266 31.45 37.48 43.77
CA GLY A 266 31.04 36.24 44.45
C GLY A 266 31.09 34.95 43.62
N LEU A 267 31.71 34.96 42.43
CA LEU A 267 31.97 33.71 41.68
C LEU A 267 32.96 32.80 42.43
N ALA A 268 32.56 31.55 42.65
CA ALA A 268 33.47 30.50 43.12
C ALA A 268 34.45 30.07 42.01
N THR A 269 35.71 29.86 42.37
CA THR A 269 36.74 29.28 41.49
C THR A 269 36.93 27.78 41.78
N PRO A 270 37.20 26.95 40.76
CA PRO A 270 37.38 27.33 39.35
C PRO A 270 36.04 27.50 38.60
N PHE A 271 36.03 28.39 37.59
CA PHE A 271 34.93 28.50 36.61
C PHE A 271 35.49 28.61 35.19
N TRP A 272 34.65 28.42 34.18
CA TRP A 272 35.09 28.33 32.80
C TRP A 272 34.66 29.53 31.96
N ILE A 273 35.55 29.95 31.07
CA ILE A 273 35.30 31.00 30.08
C ILE A 273 35.62 30.51 28.67
N VAL A 274 35.07 31.19 27.68
CA VAL A 274 35.38 30.99 26.25
C VAL A 274 35.95 32.28 25.70
N ILE A 275 37.10 32.16 25.03
CA ILE A 275 37.78 33.20 24.26
C ILE A 275 38.22 32.57 22.94
N ASP A 276 37.96 33.24 21.81
CA ASP A 276 38.28 32.72 20.46
C ASP A 276 37.84 31.26 20.23
N ASN A 277 36.62 30.93 20.66
CA ASN A 277 36.00 29.60 20.60
C ASN A 277 36.70 28.47 21.39
N ALA A 278 37.77 28.75 22.13
CA ALA A 278 38.43 27.80 23.03
C ALA A 278 37.98 28.01 24.49
N ARG A 279 37.93 26.93 25.26
CA ARG A 279 37.52 26.93 26.67
C ARG A 279 38.74 27.01 27.58
N TYR A 280 38.69 27.89 28.57
CA TYR A 280 39.76 28.06 29.55
C TYR A 280 39.20 28.00 30.97
N GLU A 281 39.87 27.23 31.84
CA GLU A 281 39.57 27.19 33.26
C GLU A 281 40.19 28.42 33.93
N VAL A 282 39.39 29.17 34.68
CA VAL A 282 39.85 30.28 35.52
C VAL A 282 40.05 29.76 36.93
N THR A 283 41.30 29.75 37.40
CA THR A 283 41.69 29.20 38.70
C THR A 283 41.75 30.26 39.80
N ALA A 284 41.95 31.53 39.43
CA ALA A 284 41.93 32.66 40.36
C ALA A 284 41.40 33.94 39.70
N VAL A 285 40.83 34.83 40.53
CA VAL A 285 40.32 36.14 40.11
C VAL A 285 40.87 37.21 41.05
N GLU A 286 41.63 38.15 40.50
CA GLU A 286 42.15 39.30 41.24
C GLU A 286 41.41 40.58 40.85
N ARG A 287 40.81 41.24 41.85
CA ARG A 287 40.05 42.48 41.68
C ARG A 287 40.83 43.65 42.28
N PRO A 288 41.56 44.44 41.48
CA PRO A 288 42.11 45.69 41.98
C PRO A 288 40.97 46.65 42.31
N GLY A 289 41.07 47.39 43.42
CA GLY A 289 40.01 48.30 43.89
C GLY A 289 39.58 49.39 42.87
N SER A 290 40.39 49.62 41.83
CA SER A 290 40.03 50.34 40.60
C SER A 290 40.86 49.80 39.43
N GLY A 291 40.24 49.37 38.33
CA GLY A 291 40.95 48.87 37.14
C GLY A 291 40.38 47.55 36.60
N PRO A 292 40.95 47.00 35.53
CA PRO A 292 40.52 45.72 34.96
C PRO A 292 40.77 44.55 35.92
N VAL A 293 39.91 43.55 35.84
CA VAL A 293 40.00 42.31 36.64
C VAL A 293 41.00 41.37 35.99
N THR A 294 41.92 40.80 36.76
CA THR A 294 42.86 39.79 36.26
C THR A 294 42.28 38.40 36.51
N LEU A 295 42.19 37.59 35.46
CA LEU A 295 41.82 36.17 35.53
C LEU A 295 43.08 35.33 35.32
N THR A 296 43.33 34.40 36.22
CA THR A 296 44.40 33.41 36.07
C THR A 296 43.87 32.16 35.40
N LEU A 297 44.40 31.82 34.22
CA LEU A 297 44.04 30.63 33.45
C LEU A 297 44.80 29.41 34.00
N GLY A 298 44.11 28.28 34.14
CA GLY A 298 44.70 27.01 34.60
C GLY A 298 45.57 26.35 33.53
N ASP A 299 45.13 26.42 32.27
CA ASP A 299 45.92 26.08 31.09
C ASP A 299 46.15 27.36 30.29
N ALA A 300 47.41 27.67 30.01
CA ALA A 300 47.79 28.90 29.34
C ALA A 300 47.91 28.73 27.83
N GLU A 301 47.86 27.53 27.24
CA GLU A 301 48.10 27.38 25.79
C GLU A 301 47.06 28.14 24.95
N HIS A 302 47.45 29.29 24.39
CA HIS A 302 46.55 30.16 23.63
C HIS A 302 47.29 31.13 22.69
N PRO A 303 46.68 31.52 21.56
CA PRO A 303 47.27 32.52 20.66
C PRO A 303 47.27 33.93 21.29
N ALA A 304 47.99 34.86 20.70
CA ALA A 304 47.91 36.26 21.11
C ALA A 304 46.49 36.81 20.91
N TRP A 305 45.96 37.49 21.92
CA TRP A 305 44.65 38.13 21.85
C TRP A 305 44.74 39.65 21.91
N SER A 306 43.84 40.32 21.19
CA SER A 306 43.75 41.78 21.16
C SER A 306 42.77 42.31 22.20
N THR A 307 42.95 43.57 22.59
CA THR A 307 41.95 44.29 23.39
C THR A 307 40.58 44.27 22.70
N GLY A 308 39.52 44.05 23.47
CA GLY A 308 38.15 44.00 22.97
C GLY A 308 37.65 42.60 22.60
N GLU A 309 38.52 41.58 22.62
CA GLU A 309 38.12 40.20 22.35
C GLU A 309 37.04 39.74 23.34
N PRO A 310 35.91 39.18 22.88
CA PRO A 310 34.83 38.75 23.75
C PRO A 310 35.25 37.58 24.65
N VAL A 311 34.98 37.74 25.94
CA VAL A 311 35.16 36.70 26.95
C VAL A 311 33.80 36.34 27.51
N ARG A 312 33.35 35.10 27.32
CA ARG A 312 32.04 34.65 27.78
C ARG A 312 32.19 33.53 28.79
N ARG A 313 31.48 33.61 29.92
CA ARG A 313 31.39 32.49 30.85
C ARG A 313 30.62 31.32 30.21
N VAL A 314 31.11 30.12 30.39
CA VAL A 314 30.38 28.88 30.08
C VAL A 314 30.22 28.08 31.37
N ARG A 315 29.02 27.57 31.63
CA ARG A 315 28.74 26.78 32.83
C ARG A 315 28.89 25.30 32.54
N ARG A 316 29.51 24.61 33.49
CA ARG A 316 29.65 23.16 33.45
C ARG A 316 28.31 22.51 33.78
N ALA A 317 28.05 21.40 33.12
CA ALA A 317 26.87 20.56 33.31
C ALA A 317 27.19 19.33 34.15
N ASN A 318 28.35 18.72 33.91
CA ASN A 318 28.83 17.56 34.67
C ASN A 318 30.36 17.45 34.53
N PRO A 319 31.12 17.35 35.62
CA PRO A 319 32.55 17.10 35.54
C PRO A 319 32.89 15.71 34.97
N ALA A 320 34.07 15.57 34.37
CA ALA A 320 34.56 14.29 33.83
C ALA A 320 34.55 13.19 34.91
N GLY A 321 33.90 12.05 34.62
CA GLY A 321 33.84 10.89 35.52
C GLY A 321 33.08 11.11 36.83
N ALA A 322 32.34 12.22 36.98
CA ALA A 322 31.65 12.53 38.24
C ALA A 322 30.35 11.74 38.41
N THR A 323 29.48 11.80 37.39
CA THR A 323 28.19 11.10 37.41
C THR A 323 27.77 10.64 36.03
N ALA A 324 26.83 9.68 35.96
CA ALA A 324 26.15 9.29 34.73
C ALA A 324 24.86 10.11 34.49
N ARG A 325 24.73 11.31 35.08
CA ARG A 325 23.52 12.13 35.03
C ARG A 325 23.81 13.45 34.31
N LEU A 326 22.94 13.83 33.39
CA LEU A 326 22.94 15.16 32.78
C LEU A 326 21.55 15.75 32.83
N ARG A 327 21.47 17.05 33.08
CA ARG A 327 20.22 17.81 32.86
C ARG A 327 20.12 18.17 31.38
N ILE A 328 18.99 17.86 30.76
CA ILE A 328 18.79 18.01 29.32
C ILE A 328 17.49 18.79 29.09
N ALA A 329 17.53 19.76 28.18
CA ALA A 329 16.32 20.45 27.75
C ALA A 329 15.51 19.54 26.80
N ALA A 330 14.18 19.68 26.81
CA ALA A 330 13.28 18.92 25.93
C ALA A 330 13.43 17.39 26.06
N VAL A 331 13.56 16.88 27.29
CA VAL A 331 13.62 15.42 27.58
C VAL A 331 12.43 14.62 27.04
N ASN A 332 11.30 15.27 26.72
CA ASN A 332 10.13 14.63 26.12
C ASN A 332 10.40 14.03 24.72
N ARG A 333 11.54 14.39 24.10
CA ARG A 333 12.04 13.77 22.87
C ARG A 333 12.81 12.46 23.14
N LEU A 334 13.38 12.31 24.33
CA LEU A 334 14.09 11.11 24.74
C LEU A 334 13.12 10.05 25.26
N TYR A 335 13.61 8.83 25.36
CA TYR A 335 12.88 7.69 25.92
C TYR A 335 13.88 6.72 26.56
N THR A 336 13.41 5.89 27.48
CA THR A 336 14.24 4.85 28.09
C THR A 336 14.76 3.89 27.02
N GLY A 337 16.07 3.62 27.03
CA GLY A 337 16.75 2.83 26.00
C GLY A 337 17.11 3.62 24.73
N ALA A 338 16.87 4.93 24.68
CA ALA A 338 17.34 5.77 23.58
C ALA A 338 18.87 5.79 23.53
N VAL A 339 19.40 5.79 22.31
CA VAL A 339 20.81 6.01 22.05
C VAL A 339 21.03 7.50 21.84
N ALA A 340 22.00 8.06 22.52
CA ALA A 340 22.40 9.45 22.35
C ALA A 340 23.90 9.54 22.05
N GLN A 341 24.31 10.58 21.34
CA GLN A 341 25.70 10.92 21.12
C GLN A 341 25.97 12.32 21.67
N LEU A 342 26.82 12.39 22.68
CA LEU A 342 27.31 13.65 23.25
C LEU A 342 28.50 14.13 22.42
N ASP A 343 28.48 15.41 22.07
CA ASP A 343 29.54 16.11 21.36
C ASP A 343 30.04 17.27 22.23
N THR A 344 31.29 17.15 22.69
CA THR A 344 31.97 18.18 23.50
C THR A 344 32.86 19.09 22.66
N GLY A 345 32.82 19.00 21.33
CA GLY A 345 33.65 19.75 20.38
C GLY A 345 35.03 19.12 20.12
N GLY A 346 35.58 18.37 21.09
CA GLY A 346 36.82 17.62 20.94
C GLY A 346 36.63 16.10 20.94
N ARG A 347 35.48 15.61 21.44
CA ARG A 347 35.20 14.18 21.59
C ARG A 347 33.73 13.86 21.37
N LEU A 348 33.48 12.79 20.64
CA LEU A 348 32.14 12.22 20.48
C LEU A 348 32.01 11.02 21.43
N THR A 349 30.89 10.93 22.16
CA THR A 349 30.64 9.85 23.11
C THR A 349 29.23 9.30 22.95
N THR A 350 29.12 8.01 22.64
CA THR A 350 27.83 7.31 22.63
C THR A 350 27.40 6.98 24.06
N LEU A 351 26.17 7.37 24.42
CA LEU A 351 25.53 7.14 25.71
C LEU A 351 24.16 6.48 25.51
N TYR A 352 23.71 5.70 26.49
CA TYR A 352 22.40 5.02 26.45
C TYR A 352 21.54 5.48 27.62
N VAL A 353 20.32 5.93 27.33
CA VAL A 353 19.39 6.46 28.34
C VAL A 353 18.87 5.32 29.21
N ARG A 354 19.15 5.35 30.51
CA ARG A 354 18.68 4.38 31.51
C ARG A 354 17.35 4.80 32.13
N SER A 355 17.19 6.09 32.45
CA SER A 355 15.97 6.63 33.06
C SER A 355 15.91 8.15 32.92
N ILE A 356 14.71 8.71 32.97
CA ILE A 356 14.44 10.15 32.85
C ILE A 356 13.54 10.56 34.02
N THR A 357 13.94 11.58 34.78
CA THR A 357 13.15 12.15 35.89
C THR A 357 13.20 13.67 35.83
N GLY A 358 12.08 14.32 35.55
CA GLY A 358 12.08 15.77 35.31
C GLY A 358 12.95 16.11 34.10
N ASP A 359 13.90 17.03 34.26
CA ASP A 359 14.91 17.36 33.25
C ASP A 359 16.21 16.56 33.39
N GLU A 360 16.33 15.70 34.39
CA GLU A 360 17.50 14.85 34.63
C GLU A 360 17.41 13.54 33.85
N VAL A 361 18.45 13.24 33.08
CA VAL A 361 18.62 12.02 32.31
C VAL A 361 19.78 11.24 32.92
N THR A 362 19.52 9.99 33.33
CA THR A 362 20.56 9.06 33.76
C THR A 362 20.95 8.15 32.60
N PHE A 363 22.23 8.06 32.29
CA PHE A 363 22.80 7.18 31.27
C PHE A 363 23.37 5.89 31.88
N THR A 364 23.73 4.94 31.03
CA THR A 364 24.35 3.67 31.43
C THR A 364 25.82 3.78 31.83
N ALA A 365 26.49 4.86 31.44
CA ALA A 365 27.89 5.14 31.73
C ALA A 365 28.09 6.62 32.07
N GLU A 366 29.18 6.90 32.79
CA GLU A 366 29.63 8.26 33.11
C GLU A 366 30.19 8.97 31.87
N THR A 367 30.18 10.31 31.89
CA THR A 367 30.75 11.11 30.81
C THR A 367 32.28 11.18 30.95
N PRO A 368 33.04 10.79 29.92
CA PRO A 368 34.50 10.66 30.01
C PRO A 368 35.26 12.00 29.97
N ALA A 369 34.57 13.11 29.69
CA ALA A 369 35.13 14.46 29.64
C ALA A 369 34.17 15.44 30.34
N ASP A 370 34.68 16.63 30.67
CA ASP A 370 33.84 17.71 31.20
C ASP A 370 32.78 18.11 30.16
N VAL A 371 31.53 18.17 30.63
CA VAL A 371 30.38 18.53 29.81
C VAL A 371 29.92 19.93 30.20
N PHE A 372 29.61 20.75 29.21
CA PHE A 372 29.20 22.14 29.36
C PHE A 372 27.85 22.40 28.68
N GLU A 373 27.17 23.48 29.06
CA GLU A 373 25.87 23.85 28.47
C GLU A 373 25.95 24.21 26.96
N SER A 374 27.15 24.51 26.47
CA SER A 374 27.42 24.72 25.04
C SER A 374 27.49 23.43 24.25
N ASP A 375 27.65 22.28 24.92
CA ASP A 375 27.71 20.97 24.28
C ASP A 375 26.34 20.55 23.77
N ARG A 376 26.34 19.55 22.88
CA ARG A 376 25.14 19.08 22.20
C ARG A 376 24.98 17.58 22.41
N LEU A 377 23.75 17.19 22.73
CA LEU A 377 23.36 15.79 22.81
C LEU A 377 22.47 15.46 21.61
N TYR A 378 22.94 14.59 20.73
CA TYR A 378 22.20 14.13 19.57
C TYR A 378 21.43 12.85 19.90
N LEU A 379 20.11 12.85 19.75
CA LEU A 379 19.31 11.64 19.78
C LEU A 379 19.55 10.86 18.48
N ILE A 380 20.00 9.62 18.61
CA ILE A 380 20.31 8.74 17.48
C ILE A 380 19.15 7.80 17.22
N GLU A 381 18.64 7.84 15.99
CA GLU A 381 17.54 7.03 15.50
C GLU A 381 17.90 6.41 14.14
N GLY A 382 17.05 5.54 13.63
CA GLY A 382 17.21 4.91 12.32
C GLY A 382 16.45 5.64 11.21
N ARG A 383 17.01 5.57 10.01
CA ARG A 383 16.31 5.74 8.74
C ARG A 383 16.30 4.41 8.01
N VAL A 384 15.16 4.05 7.43
CA VAL A 384 15.03 2.95 6.48
C VAL A 384 14.58 3.50 5.14
N ASP A 385 15.35 3.22 4.10
CA ASP A 385 14.99 3.50 2.71
C ASP A 385 14.75 2.17 1.99
N THR A 386 13.58 1.99 1.39
CA THR A 386 13.25 0.85 0.53
C THR A 386 13.10 1.34 -0.90
N ALA A 387 13.77 0.68 -1.84
CA ALA A 387 13.66 0.98 -3.26
C ALA A 387 13.26 -0.28 -4.03
N PHE A 388 12.40 -0.14 -5.03
CA PHE A 388 12.03 -1.20 -5.95
C PHE A 388 12.17 -0.68 -7.37
N ASP A 389 13.02 -1.32 -8.16
CA ASP A 389 13.13 -1.06 -9.58
C ASP A 389 12.31 -2.11 -10.34
N ASP A 390 11.23 -1.65 -10.96
CA ASP A 390 10.38 -2.47 -11.81
C ASP A 390 11.12 -2.78 -13.12
N PRO A 391 11.24 -4.06 -13.50
CA PRO A 391 11.70 -4.43 -14.83
C PRO A 391 10.95 -3.72 -15.98
N GLY A 392 9.71 -3.29 -15.75
CA GLY A 392 8.90 -2.50 -16.69
C GLY A 392 9.31 -1.02 -16.84
N GLY A 393 10.33 -0.54 -16.13
CA GLY A 393 10.90 0.80 -16.29
C GLY A 393 10.46 1.85 -15.26
N GLY A 394 9.75 1.45 -14.20
CA GLY A 394 9.41 2.30 -13.06
C GLY A 394 10.35 2.09 -11.87
N SER A 395 10.52 3.10 -11.02
CA SER A 395 11.21 2.95 -9.73
C SER A 395 10.36 3.58 -8.62
N VAL A 396 10.22 2.86 -7.50
CA VAL A 396 9.49 3.31 -6.32
C VAL A 396 10.46 3.36 -5.16
N THR A 397 10.52 4.47 -4.44
CA THR A 397 11.31 4.61 -3.22
C THR A 397 10.42 5.06 -2.07
N GLU A 398 10.57 4.42 -0.91
CA GLU A 398 9.94 4.82 0.34
C GLU A 398 11.03 5.11 1.39
N SER A 399 10.89 6.23 2.11
CA SER A 399 11.84 6.65 3.14
C SER A 399 11.14 6.85 4.47
N PHE A 400 11.65 6.21 5.51
CA PHE A 400 11.12 6.24 6.87
C PHE A 400 12.21 6.71 7.82
N GLY A 401 12.14 7.95 8.30
CA GLY A 401 13.07 8.50 9.29
C GLY A 401 12.49 8.58 10.70
N ASN A 402 13.34 8.98 11.66
CA ASN A 402 13.03 9.09 13.08
C ASN A 402 12.48 7.79 13.67
N LEU A 403 13.12 6.67 13.30
CA LEU A 403 12.70 5.34 13.73
C LEU A 403 13.49 4.90 14.97
N ARG A 404 12.78 4.47 16.00
CA ARG A 404 13.40 3.86 17.17
C ARG A 404 13.90 2.47 16.80
N LEU A 405 15.20 2.23 17.03
CA LEU A 405 15.82 0.92 16.81
C LEU A 405 15.37 -0.12 17.85
N SER A 406 14.87 0.34 19.01
CA SER A 406 14.39 -0.48 20.12
C SER A 406 12.97 -0.10 20.53
N GLY A 407 12.28 -1.03 21.19
CA GLY A 407 10.89 -0.86 21.65
C GLY A 407 9.84 -1.22 20.58
N ASP A 408 8.58 -1.15 21.00
CA ASP A 408 7.39 -1.64 20.28
C ASP A 408 6.35 -0.54 19.98
N GLY A 409 6.68 0.73 20.27
CA GLY A 409 5.82 1.87 19.95
C GLY A 409 5.67 2.15 18.45
N PRO A 410 4.75 3.04 18.03
CA PRO A 410 4.46 3.32 16.62
C PRO A 410 5.65 3.86 15.80
N SER A 411 6.62 4.47 16.47
CA SER A 411 7.85 4.96 15.86
C SER A 411 8.98 3.91 15.82
N SER A 412 8.75 2.67 16.28
CA SER A 412 9.73 1.60 16.12
C SER A 412 9.89 1.24 14.64
N VAL A 413 11.07 0.74 14.26
CA VAL A 413 11.34 0.29 12.88
C VAL A 413 10.30 -0.74 12.42
N THR A 414 9.91 -1.67 13.29
CA THR A 414 8.93 -2.72 12.98
C THR A 414 7.52 -2.17 12.80
N ALA A 415 7.02 -1.35 13.74
CA ALA A 415 5.68 -0.80 13.66
C ALA A 415 5.52 0.17 12.47
N ALA A 416 6.53 1.01 12.24
CA ALA A 416 6.50 1.97 11.14
C ALA A 416 6.42 1.28 9.78
N LEU A 417 7.28 0.28 9.52
CA LEU A 417 7.25 -0.44 8.25
C LEU A 417 6.01 -1.32 8.10
N ALA A 418 5.55 -1.98 9.16
CA ALA A 418 4.35 -2.80 9.12
C ALA A 418 3.10 -2.00 8.72
N GLY A 419 2.97 -0.77 9.22
CA GLY A 419 1.83 0.09 8.94
C GLY A 419 1.94 0.93 7.67
N ARG A 420 3.16 1.25 7.20
CA ARG A 420 3.37 2.29 6.17
C ARG A 420 4.08 1.82 4.91
N SER A 421 4.86 0.74 4.94
CA SER A 421 5.61 0.28 3.75
C SER A 421 4.75 -0.56 2.82
N GLN A 422 4.84 -0.31 1.52
CA GLN A 422 4.27 -1.14 0.46
C GLN A 422 5.30 -2.11 -0.14
N LEU A 423 6.59 -1.88 0.11
CA LEU A 423 7.68 -2.66 -0.49
C LEU A 423 8.22 -3.77 0.43
N ALA A 424 8.36 -3.51 1.73
CA ALA A 424 8.99 -4.45 2.64
C ALA A 424 8.29 -4.55 4.01
N ARG A 425 8.59 -5.63 4.72
CA ARG A 425 8.29 -5.87 6.12
C ARG A 425 9.60 -6.16 6.82
N VAL A 426 9.68 -5.88 8.11
CA VAL A 426 10.90 -6.06 8.91
C VAL A 426 10.59 -6.81 10.19
N THR A 427 11.47 -7.72 10.56
CA THR A 427 11.43 -8.45 11.82
C THR A 427 12.77 -8.32 12.54
N VAL A 428 12.73 -8.11 13.85
CA VAL A 428 13.94 -8.07 14.68
C VAL A 428 14.40 -9.50 14.94
N ARG A 429 15.69 -9.78 14.69
CA ARG A 429 16.34 -11.09 14.91
C ARG A 429 17.43 -11.05 15.98
N GLY A 430 17.92 -9.86 16.32
CA GLY A 430 18.93 -9.67 17.35
C GLY A 430 18.72 -8.36 18.12
N ALA A 431 19.44 -8.19 19.21
CA ALA A 431 19.30 -7.02 20.07
C ALA A 431 20.02 -5.78 19.46
N LEU A 432 19.30 -4.65 19.46
CA LEU A 432 19.64 -3.37 18.82
C LEU A 432 19.94 -2.24 19.83
N ASP A 433 20.29 -2.64 21.05
CA ASP A 433 20.56 -1.80 22.21
C ASP A 433 22.00 -1.20 22.23
N ASP A 434 22.79 -1.44 21.18
CA ASP A 434 24.15 -0.89 21.02
C ASP A 434 24.42 -0.51 19.55
N LEU A 435 25.02 0.66 19.32
CA LEU A 435 25.42 1.11 17.97
C LEU A 435 26.49 0.25 17.32
N THR A 436 27.32 -0.47 18.09
CA THR A 436 28.25 -1.45 17.51
C THR A 436 27.49 -2.60 16.81
N ARG A 437 26.22 -2.81 17.17
CA ARG A 437 25.31 -3.79 16.60
C ARG A 437 24.28 -3.15 15.67
N PHE A 438 24.58 -1.97 15.14
CA PHE A 438 23.69 -1.30 14.20
C PHE A 438 23.41 -2.20 12.97
N PRO A 439 22.18 -2.22 12.43
CA PRO A 439 21.84 -3.06 11.28
C PRO A 439 22.58 -2.59 10.03
N THR A 440 23.58 -3.37 9.62
CA THR A 440 24.39 -3.10 8.41
C THR A 440 24.46 -4.36 7.57
N PRO A 441 24.33 -4.28 6.23
CA PRO A 441 24.44 -5.47 5.39
C PRO A 441 25.86 -6.04 5.44
N ALA A 442 26.00 -7.35 5.19
CA ALA A 442 27.31 -7.99 5.15
C ALA A 442 28.26 -7.34 4.11
N ARG A 443 27.67 -6.77 3.06
CA ARG A 443 28.35 -6.17 1.90
C ARG A 443 27.64 -4.87 1.49
N GLY A 444 28.41 -3.85 1.12
CA GLY A 444 27.91 -2.55 0.68
C GLY A 444 27.18 -1.76 1.77
N THR A 445 26.27 -0.88 1.33
CA THR A 445 25.43 -0.01 2.19
C THR A 445 23.94 -0.18 1.91
N ALA A 446 23.56 -1.08 1.00
CA ALA A 446 22.19 -1.46 0.71
C ALA A 446 22.11 -2.96 0.47
N LEU A 447 21.05 -3.59 0.98
CA LEU A 447 20.79 -5.01 0.88
C LEU A 447 19.74 -5.28 -0.21
N PRO A 448 20.09 -5.92 -1.34
CA PRO A 448 19.09 -6.51 -2.21
C PRO A 448 18.43 -7.69 -1.48
N LEU A 449 17.11 -7.82 -1.59
CA LEU A 449 16.42 -9.02 -1.14
C LEU A 449 16.56 -10.12 -2.18
N ASP A 450 16.55 -11.39 -1.74
CA ASP A 450 16.69 -12.54 -2.63
C ASP A 450 15.80 -13.72 -2.17
N GLY A 451 15.78 -14.82 -2.93
CA GLY A 451 15.04 -16.04 -2.57
C GLY A 451 13.52 -15.95 -2.81
N GLY A 452 13.01 -14.81 -3.27
CA GLY A 452 11.59 -14.64 -3.59
C GLY A 452 11.16 -15.57 -4.72
N SER A 453 9.99 -16.18 -4.59
CA SER A 453 9.45 -17.15 -5.56
C SER A 453 7.95 -17.04 -5.64
N ASP A 454 7.39 -17.12 -6.85
CA ASP A 454 5.94 -17.14 -7.07
C ASP A 454 5.35 -18.55 -6.87
N GLY A 455 6.17 -19.60 -6.81
CA GLY A 455 5.69 -20.97 -6.63
C GLY A 455 4.80 -21.49 -7.77
N HIS A 456 4.91 -20.94 -8.99
CA HIS A 456 4.02 -21.27 -10.12
C HIS A 456 3.98 -22.77 -10.48
N GLY A 457 5.04 -23.53 -10.18
CA GLY A 457 5.07 -24.98 -10.42
C GLY A 457 4.13 -25.80 -9.54
N THR A 458 3.65 -25.24 -8.41
CA THR A 458 2.69 -25.89 -7.50
C THR A 458 1.35 -25.16 -7.44
N LEU A 459 1.18 -24.10 -8.25
CA LEU A 459 -0.10 -23.45 -8.44
C LEU A 459 -1.11 -24.46 -9.00
N SER A 460 -2.30 -24.50 -8.42
CA SER A 460 -3.35 -25.46 -8.74
C SER A 460 -4.71 -24.79 -8.89
N VAL A 461 -5.68 -25.51 -9.47
CA VAL A 461 -7.08 -25.05 -9.57
C VAL A 461 -7.71 -24.78 -8.20
N ALA A 462 -7.26 -25.47 -7.15
CA ALA A 462 -7.75 -25.26 -5.78
C ALA A 462 -7.40 -23.86 -5.24
N ASP A 463 -6.30 -23.26 -5.68
CA ASP A 463 -5.91 -21.90 -5.28
C ASP A 463 -6.86 -20.83 -5.87
N PHE A 464 -7.47 -21.12 -7.02
CA PHE A 464 -8.50 -20.27 -7.65
C PHE A 464 -9.87 -20.46 -7.00
N VAL A 465 -10.27 -21.71 -6.71
CA VAL A 465 -11.50 -22.00 -5.95
C VAL A 465 -11.44 -21.32 -4.58
N GLY A 466 -10.34 -21.54 -3.87
CA GLY A 466 -10.09 -20.96 -2.55
C GLY A 466 -10.75 -21.72 -1.41
N THR A 467 -10.51 -21.23 -0.19
CA THR A 467 -10.99 -21.83 1.05
C THR A 467 -11.67 -20.79 1.93
N ASP A 468 -12.69 -21.23 2.68
CA ASP A 468 -13.33 -20.40 3.68
C ASP A 468 -12.57 -20.44 5.01
N GLY A 469 -11.80 -19.37 5.28
CA GLY A 469 -11.16 -19.12 6.56
C GLY A 469 -11.94 -18.17 7.47
N GLY A 470 -13.15 -17.75 7.07
CA GLY A 470 -13.88 -16.63 7.65
C GLY A 470 -13.39 -15.27 7.11
N SER A 471 -14.09 -14.21 7.50
CA SER A 471 -13.92 -12.90 6.86
C SER A 471 -12.48 -12.36 6.94
N GLY A 472 -11.97 -11.89 5.79
CA GLY A 472 -10.59 -11.42 5.63
C GLY A 472 -9.54 -12.53 5.58
N ARG A 473 -9.92 -13.81 5.76
CA ARG A 473 -9.03 -14.97 5.64
C ARG A 473 -9.42 -15.91 4.50
N ARG A 474 -10.52 -15.62 3.80
CA ARG A 474 -10.93 -16.32 2.58
C ARG A 474 -9.93 -16.13 1.44
N THR A 475 -9.80 -17.14 0.59
CA THR A 475 -8.95 -17.15 -0.62
C THR A 475 -9.77 -17.44 -1.87
N GLY A 476 -9.18 -17.31 -3.06
CA GLY A 476 -9.83 -17.63 -4.33
C GLY A 476 -11.17 -16.92 -4.56
N ILE A 477 -12.11 -17.64 -5.19
CA ILE A 477 -13.50 -17.23 -5.45
C ILE A 477 -14.25 -16.97 -4.14
N VAL A 478 -14.07 -17.84 -3.15
CA VAL A 478 -14.74 -17.73 -1.82
C VAL A 478 -14.50 -16.35 -1.20
N ALA A 479 -13.33 -15.72 -1.43
CA ALA A 479 -13.05 -14.39 -0.90
C ALA A 479 -13.97 -13.27 -1.41
N LEU A 480 -14.66 -13.46 -2.53
CA LEU A 480 -15.65 -12.51 -3.02
C LEU A 480 -16.90 -12.42 -2.12
N GLU A 481 -17.13 -13.41 -1.24
CA GLU A 481 -18.19 -13.35 -0.21
C GLU A 481 -17.99 -12.21 0.79
N ASP A 482 -16.75 -11.72 0.96
CA ASP A 482 -16.47 -10.64 1.92
C ASP A 482 -16.95 -9.26 1.48
N ILE A 483 -17.43 -9.16 0.23
CA ILE A 483 -17.86 -7.94 -0.45
C ILE A 483 -19.25 -8.17 -1.07
N ASP A 484 -20.26 -7.59 -0.44
CA ASP A 484 -21.66 -7.71 -0.87
C ASP A 484 -21.93 -6.92 -2.17
N GLU A 485 -21.26 -5.78 -2.36
CA GLU A 485 -21.44 -4.92 -3.54
C GLU A 485 -21.05 -5.56 -4.89
N VAL A 486 -20.44 -6.76 -4.92
CA VAL A 486 -19.99 -7.41 -6.15
C VAL A 486 -21.18 -7.99 -6.91
N ALA A 487 -21.52 -7.40 -8.06
CA ALA A 487 -22.63 -7.85 -8.91
C ALA A 487 -22.19 -8.70 -10.11
N ILE A 488 -20.91 -8.64 -10.50
CA ILE A 488 -20.35 -9.35 -11.66
C ILE A 488 -19.09 -10.10 -11.22
N CYS A 489 -19.00 -11.40 -11.52
CA CYS A 489 -17.86 -12.23 -11.12
C CYS A 489 -17.17 -12.86 -12.35
N ALA A 490 -15.84 -12.92 -12.34
CA ALA A 490 -15.07 -13.63 -13.36
C ALA A 490 -13.74 -14.19 -12.82
N VAL A 491 -13.26 -15.28 -13.43
CA VAL A 491 -11.89 -15.80 -13.25
C VAL A 491 -11.20 -15.87 -14.62
N PRO A 492 -10.78 -14.72 -15.18
CA PRO A 492 -10.37 -14.64 -16.59
C PRO A 492 -9.24 -15.59 -16.97
N GLY A 493 -9.44 -16.35 -18.04
CA GLY A 493 -8.39 -17.18 -18.65
C GLY A 493 -8.14 -18.49 -17.93
N VAL A 494 -9.05 -18.93 -17.06
CA VAL A 494 -8.98 -20.23 -16.37
C VAL A 494 -10.22 -21.04 -16.79
N TRP A 495 -10.11 -21.80 -17.89
CA TRP A 495 -11.21 -22.61 -18.44
C TRP A 495 -11.38 -23.96 -17.70
N SER A 496 -10.87 -24.07 -16.47
CA SER A 496 -11.02 -25.26 -15.64
C SER A 496 -12.50 -25.48 -15.31
N GLY A 497 -13.03 -26.67 -15.62
CA GLY A 497 -14.39 -27.05 -15.27
C GLY A 497 -14.66 -26.95 -13.77
N THR A 498 -13.66 -27.25 -12.94
CA THR A 498 -13.72 -27.09 -11.48
C THR A 498 -13.85 -25.62 -11.06
N VAL A 499 -13.02 -24.73 -11.61
CA VAL A 499 -13.02 -23.29 -11.28
C VAL A 499 -14.31 -22.62 -11.77
N GLU A 500 -14.72 -22.91 -13.00
CA GLU A 500 -15.95 -22.38 -13.61
C GLU A 500 -17.20 -22.84 -12.84
N SER A 501 -17.26 -24.13 -12.44
CA SER A 501 -18.35 -24.65 -11.61
C SER A 501 -18.38 -24.04 -10.22
N ALA A 502 -17.21 -23.78 -9.61
CA ALA A 502 -17.12 -23.08 -8.33
C ALA A 502 -17.63 -21.63 -8.45
N LEU A 503 -17.29 -20.93 -9.54
CA LEU A 503 -17.77 -19.56 -9.80
C LEU A 503 -19.29 -19.52 -10.01
N VAL A 504 -19.84 -20.48 -10.73
CA VAL A 504 -21.29 -20.65 -10.91
C VAL A 504 -21.97 -20.91 -9.57
N THR A 505 -21.46 -21.89 -8.81
CA THR A 505 -22.00 -22.26 -7.49
C THR A 505 -22.01 -21.07 -6.54
N HIS A 506 -20.92 -20.29 -6.51
CA HIS A 506 -20.81 -19.05 -5.74
C HIS A 506 -21.94 -18.07 -6.06
N CYS A 507 -22.24 -17.86 -7.35
CA CYS A 507 -23.31 -16.96 -7.77
C CYS A 507 -24.71 -17.52 -7.47
N GLU A 508 -24.90 -18.84 -7.55
CA GLU A 508 -26.17 -19.51 -7.22
C GLU A 508 -26.50 -19.50 -5.73
N GLN A 509 -25.47 -19.56 -4.88
CA GLN A 509 -25.62 -19.52 -3.43
C GLN A 509 -25.97 -18.12 -2.92
N LEU A 510 -25.23 -17.11 -3.37
CA LEU A 510 -25.40 -15.73 -2.89
C LEU A 510 -26.57 -14.99 -3.56
N LYS A 511 -26.91 -15.36 -4.81
CA LYS A 511 -28.09 -14.87 -5.55
C LYS A 511 -28.17 -13.34 -5.75
N ASP A 512 -27.08 -12.63 -5.57
CA ASP A 512 -26.91 -11.18 -5.73
C ASP A 512 -25.97 -10.83 -6.91
N ARG A 513 -25.31 -11.84 -7.50
CA ARG A 513 -24.23 -11.67 -8.47
C ARG A 513 -24.29 -12.62 -9.66
N PHE A 514 -23.54 -12.31 -10.71
CA PHE A 514 -23.60 -13.00 -12.00
C PHE A 514 -22.21 -13.36 -12.55
N ALA A 515 -22.02 -14.62 -12.95
CA ALA A 515 -20.75 -15.12 -13.49
C ALA A 515 -20.59 -14.87 -15.00
N ILE A 516 -19.38 -14.50 -15.41
CA ILE A 516 -18.97 -14.43 -16.81
C ILE A 516 -17.88 -15.48 -17.05
N LEU A 517 -18.20 -16.43 -17.91
CA LEU A 517 -17.38 -17.59 -18.23
C LEU A 517 -16.65 -17.39 -19.56
N ASP A 518 -15.43 -17.90 -19.66
CA ASP A 518 -14.68 -18.00 -20.92
C ASP A 518 -14.09 -19.39 -21.14
N PRO A 519 -14.27 -19.98 -22.35
CA PRO A 519 -13.74 -21.29 -22.67
C PRO A 519 -12.26 -21.19 -23.07
N GLN A 520 -11.60 -22.34 -23.27
CA GLN A 520 -10.31 -22.38 -23.97
C GLN A 520 -10.42 -21.68 -25.35
N ASP A 521 -9.35 -21.02 -25.78
CA ASP A 521 -9.30 -20.42 -27.11
C ASP A 521 -9.20 -21.46 -28.23
N GLY A 522 -9.60 -21.08 -29.44
CA GLY A 522 -9.41 -21.87 -30.66
C GLY A 522 -10.21 -23.18 -30.72
N LEU A 523 -11.19 -23.37 -29.83
CA LEU A 523 -12.09 -24.53 -29.89
C LEU A 523 -12.85 -24.53 -31.21
N ASP A 524 -13.04 -25.72 -31.80
CA ASP A 524 -13.98 -25.88 -32.89
C ASP A 524 -15.43 -25.88 -32.38
N MET A 525 -16.39 -25.99 -33.30
CA MET A 525 -17.82 -25.97 -32.97
C MET A 525 -18.24 -27.13 -32.08
N GLU A 526 -17.64 -28.31 -32.20
CA GLU A 526 -18.00 -29.47 -31.38
C GLU A 526 -17.49 -29.26 -29.95
N ARG A 527 -16.23 -28.85 -29.81
CA ARG A 527 -15.59 -28.66 -28.51
C ARG A 527 -16.17 -27.51 -27.71
N ILE A 528 -16.54 -26.39 -28.34
CA ILE A 528 -17.22 -25.29 -27.62
C ILE A 528 -18.61 -25.70 -27.13
N GLN A 529 -19.30 -26.57 -27.87
CA GLN A 529 -20.58 -27.12 -27.44
C GLN A 529 -20.41 -28.11 -26.28
N ALA A 530 -19.38 -28.96 -26.34
CA ALA A 530 -19.03 -29.88 -25.26
C ALA A 530 -18.59 -29.14 -23.99
N PHE A 531 -17.81 -28.05 -24.12
CA PHE A 531 -17.43 -27.20 -22.99
C PHE A 531 -18.66 -26.60 -22.30
N ARG A 532 -19.65 -26.16 -23.10
CA ARG A 532 -20.89 -25.55 -22.61
C ARG A 532 -21.81 -26.57 -21.91
N GLU A 533 -21.83 -27.83 -22.34
CA GLU A 533 -22.82 -28.83 -21.94
C GLU A 533 -23.00 -29.03 -20.43
N PRO A 534 -21.96 -29.03 -19.58
CA PRO A 534 -22.09 -29.27 -18.14
C PRO A 534 -22.86 -28.19 -17.36
N PHE A 535 -23.04 -26.99 -17.94
CA PHE A 535 -23.60 -25.84 -17.22
C PHE A 535 -25.09 -25.65 -17.57
N ASP A 536 -25.99 -25.73 -16.60
CA ASP A 536 -27.38 -25.29 -16.76
C ASP A 536 -27.76 -24.34 -15.63
N THR A 537 -27.56 -23.03 -15.87
CA THR A 537 -27.77 -22.03 -14.83
C THR A 537 -28.22 -20.69 -15.42
N ARG A 538 -29.09 -20.02 -14.67
CA ARG A 538 -29.47 -18.63 -14.97
C ARG A 538 -28.47 -17.61 -14.46
N TYR A 539 -27.50 -17.99 -13.63
CA TYR A 539 -26.56 -17.07 -12.96
C TYR A 539 -25.23 -16.89 -13.71
N ALA A 540 -25.11 -17.42 -14.92
CA ALA A 540 -23.89 -17.30 -15.71
C ALA A 540 -24.15 -17.08 -17.21
N ALA A 541 -23.15 -16.54 -17.90
CA ALA A 541 -23.10 -16.43 -19.36
C ALA A 541 -21.71 -16.75 -19.91
N LEU A 542 -21.66 -17.44 -21.04
CA LEU A 542 -20.43 -17.85 -21.72
C LEU A 542 -20.20 -17.00 -22.96
N TYR A 543 -18.97 -16.48 -23.13
CA TYR A 543 -18.58 -15.66 -24.26
C TYR A 543 -17.42 -16.27 -25.05
N TYR A 544 -17.53 -16.25 -26.37
CA TYR A 544 -16.57 -16.88 -27.27
C TYR A 544 -16.59 -16.19 -28.65
N PRO A 545 -15.46 -16.06 -29.37
CA PRO A 545 -14.11 -16.51 -29.03
C PRO A 545 -13.29 -15.45 -28.29
N TRP A 546 -11.99 -15.69 -28.09
CA TRP A 546 -11.09 -14.77 -27.42
C TRP A 546 -10.82 -13.50 -28.25
N LEU A 547 -10.24 -12.51 -27.58
CA LEU A 547 -9.95 -11.19 -28.12
C LEU A 547 -8.46 -11.02 -28.37
N VAL A 548 -8.05 -10.16 -29.29
CA VAL A 548 -6.64 -9.88 -29.54
C VAL A 548 -6.30 -8.46 -29.08
N VAL A 549 -5.36 -8.35 -28.16
CA VAL A 549 -4.92 -7.07 -27.56
C VAL A 549 -3.41 -6.89 -27.71
N ASN A 550 -2.93 -5.65 -27.64
CA ASN A 550 -1.50 -5.37 -27.54
C ASN A 550 -1.05 -5.60 -26.10
N ASP A 551 -0.08 -6.50 -25.89
CA ASP A 551 0.62 -6.68 -24.62
C ASP A 551 1.83 -5.73 -24.57
N PRO A 552 1.79 -4.67 -23.74
CA PRO A 552 2.87 -3.71 -23.66
C PRO A 552 4.16 -4.30 -23.09
N SER A 553 4.10 -5.39 -22.32
CA SER A 553 5.28 -6.00 -21.70
C SER A 553 6.12 -6.78 -22.70
N ALA A 554 5.48 -7.42 -23.67
CA ALA A 554 6.13 -8.16 -24.74
C ALA A 554 6.17 -7.40 -26.08
N ASN A 555 5.56 -6.20 -26.12
CA ASN A 555 5.37 -5.37 -27.31
C ASN A 555 4.85 -6.18 -28.52
N ARG A 556 3.87 -7.05 -28.27
CA ARG A 556 3.26 -7.93 -29.29
C ARG A 556 1.77 -8.07 -29.06
N PHE A 557 1.04 -8.43 -30.11
CA PHE A 557 -0.37 -8.82 -29.98
C PHE A 557 -0.50 -10.23 -29.41
N VAL A 558 -1.42 -10.40 -28.46
CA VAL A 558 -1.72 -11.69 -27.82
C VAL A 558 -3.23 -11.89 -27.71
N GLU A 559 -3.65 -13.15 -27.74
CA GLU A 559 -5.03 -13.56 -27.50
C GLU A 559 -5.32 -13.54 -25.98
N VAL A 560 -6.45 -12.97 -25.59
CA VAL A 560 -6.87 -12.80 -24.19
C VAL A 560 -8.30 -13.24 -23.95
N PRO A 561 -8.60 -13.77 -22.76
CA PRO A 561 -9.95 -14.17 -22.38
C PRO A 561 -10.91 -12.98 -22.42
N PRO A 562 -12.14 -13.17 -22.93
CA PRO A 562 -13.08 -12.08 -23.11
C PRO A 562 -13.75 -11.65 -21.80
N SER A 563 -13.80 -12.47 -20.75
CA SER A 563 -14.58 -12.20 -19.53
C SER A 563 -14.29 -10.84 -18.88
N GLY A 564 -13.02 -10.43 -18.80
CA GLY A 564 -12.65 -9.11 -18.29
C GLY A 564 -13.24 -7.95 -19.11
N HIS A 565 -13.19 -8.05 -20.44
CA HIS A 565 -13.79 -7.07 -21.35
C HIS A 565 -15.31 -7.05 -21.22
N LEU A 566 -15.95 -8.22 -21.09
CA LEU A 566 -17.40 -8.33 -20.94
C LEU A 566 -17.89 -7.79 -19.59
N ALA A 567 -17.16 -8.01 -18.51
CA ALA A 567 -17.46 -7.38 -17.21
C ALA A 567 -17.43 -5.86 -17.32
N GLY A 568 -16.45 -5.30 -18.06
CA GLY A 568 -16.38 -3.87 -18.33
C GLY A 568 -17.54 -3.37 -19.20
N ILE A 569 -17.94 -4.17 -20.20
CA ILE A 569 -19.10 -3.87 -21.06
C ILE A 569 -20.41 -3.92 -20.27
N TYR A 570 -20.59 -4.89 -19.38
CA TYR A 570 -21.76 -4.98 -18.49
C TYR A 570 -21.82 -3.72 -17.63
N ALA A 571 -20.73 -3.38 -16.94
CA ALA A 571 -20.65 -2.20 -16.11
C ALA A 571 -20.97 -0.92 -16.89
N ARG A 572 -20.39 -0.75 -18.08
CA ARG A 572 -20.66 0.40 -18.95
C ARG A 572 -22.12 0.48 -19.39
N VAL A 573 -22.68 -0.62 -19.87
CA VAL A 573 -24.08 -0.66 -20.35
C VAL A 573 -25.04 -0.35 -19.20
N ASP A 574 -24.80 -0.92 -18.03
CA ASP A 574 -25.62 -0.67 -16.85
C ASP A 574 -25.58 0.80 -16.43
N ASN A 575 -24.39 1.40 -16.38
CA ASN A 575 -24.22 2.80 -16.01
C ASN A 575 -24.82 3.76 -17.05
N GLU A 576 -24.71 3.44 -18.35
CA GLU A 576 -25.19 4.31 -19.44
C GLU A 576 -26.69 4.12 -19.76
N ARG A 577 -27.22 2.91 -19.59
CA ARG A 577 -28.53 2.48 -20.12
C ARG A 577 -29.40 1.72 -19.13
N GLY A 578 -28.87 1.35 -17.96
CA GLY A 578 -29.55 0.53 -16.96
C GLY A 578 -29.41 -0.98 -17.22
N VAL A 579 -29.43 -1.75 -16.13
CA VAL A 579 -29.23 -3.23 -16.13
C VAL A 579 -30.25 -4.00 -17.00
N HIS A 580 -31.42 -3.42 -17.23
CA HIS A 580 -32.47 -3.97 -18.09
C HIS A 580 -32.07 -3.98 -19.58
N LYS A 581 -31.04 -3.24 -19.99
CA LYS A 581 -30.55 -3.25 -21.38
C LYS A 581 -29.60 -4.43 -21.61
N ALA A 582 -29.92 -5.27 -22.60
CA ALA A 582 -29.02 -6.35 -23.04
C ALA A 582 -27.62 -5.82 -23.41
N PRO A 583 -26.52 -6.39 -22.87
CA PRO A 583 -25.14 -6.02 -23.20
C PRO A 583 -24.67 -6.58 -24.55
N ALA A 584 -25.59 -6.64 -25.53
CA ALA A 584 -25.35 -7.08 -26.90
C ALA A 584 -25.47 -5.92 -27.90
N ASN A 585 -24.89 -6.11 -29.08
CA ASN A 585 -24.67 -5.10 -30.11
C ASN A 585 -23.80 -3.93 -29.62
N VAL A 586 -22.85 -4.23 -28.74
CA VAL A 586 -21.98 -3.24 -28.10
C VAL A 586 -20.56 -3.36 -28.66
N VAL A 587 -19.90 -2.23 -28.92
CA VAL A 587 -18.50 -2.19 -29.40
C VAL A 587 -17.55 -2.66 -28.32
N ILE A 588 -16.62 -3.54 -28.69
CA ILE A 588 -15.52 -3.99 -27.84
C ILE A 588 -14.36 -3.02 -28.00
N ARG A 589 -13.93 -2.40 -26.91
CA ARG A 589 -12.80 -1.45 -26.85
C ARG A 589 -11.53 -2.15 -26.36
N GLY A 590 -10.37 -1.55 -26.60
CA GLY A 590 -9.08 -2.03 -26.09
C GLY A 590 -8.44 -3.18 -26.89
N ILE A 591 -9.02 -3.55 -28.04
CA ILE A 591 -8.58 -4.65 -28.90
C ILE A 591 -7.98 -4.16 -30.23
N ARG A 592 -7.28 -5.04 -30.93
CA ARG A 592 -6.72 -4.79 -32.27
C ARG A 592 -7.84 -4.47 -33.27
N LEU A 593 -7.62 -3.45 -34.12
CA LEU A 593 -8.68 -2.92 -34.99
C LEU A 593 -9.06 -3.86 -36.14
N THR A 594 -8.08 -4.50 -36.78
CA THR A 594 -8.28 -5.32 -38.00
C THR A 594 -8.81 -6.72 -37.71
N ASP A 595 -8.24 -7.37 -36.72
CA ASP A 595 -8.40 -8.79 -36.38
C ASP A 595 -8.34 -8.92 -34.85
N GLY A 596 -9.22 -8.17 -34.19
CA GLY A 596 -9.37 -8.08 -32.74
C GLY A 596 -10.16 -9.22 -32.09
N ILE A 597 -10.71 -10.13 -32.89
CA ILE A 597 -11.38 -11.35 -32.46
C ILE A 597 -10.56 -12.51 -33.02
N ALA A 598 -10.15 -13.44 -32.15
CA ALA A 598 -9.19 -14.49 -32.48
C ALA A 598 -9.71 -15.45 -33.57
N GLN A 599 -11.02 -15.67 -33.59
CA GLN A 599 -11.68 -16.57 -34.54
C GLN A 599 -12.93 -15.93 -35.14
N ASP A 600 -13.03 -15.97 -36.47
CA ASP A 600 -14.22 -15.51 -37.15
C ASP A 600 -15.38 -16.49 -36.99
N ILE A 601 -16.47 -16.01 -36.40
CA ILE A 601 -17.74 -16.75 -36.31
C ILE A 601 -18.65 -16.32 -37.45
N THR A 602 -18.95 -17.26 -38.34
CA THR A 602 -19.92 -17.06 -39.43
C THR A 602 -21.36 -17.05 -38.90
N LYS A 603 -22.30 -16.52 -39.69
CA LYS A 603 -23.73 -16.57 -39.35
C LYS A 603 -24.21 -18.00 -39.10
N ARG A 604 -23.83 -18.97 -39.94
CA ARG A 604 -24.23 -20.37 -39.80
C ARG A 604 -23.73 -20.99 -38.49
N GLN A 605 -22.50 -20.70 -38.10
CA GLN A 605 -21.96 -21.15 -36.81
C GLN A 605 -22.71 -20.49 -35.65
N GLN A 606 -22.98 -19.18 -35.73
CA GLN A 606 -23.77 -18.49 -34.72
C GLN A 606 -25.18 -19.10 -34.56
N ASP A 607 -25.84 -19.49 -35.66
CA ASP A 607 -27.17 -20.11 -35.63
C ASP A 607 -27.17 -21.45 -34.84
N ILE A 608 -26.01 -22.10 -34.68
CA ILE A 608 -25.80 -23.30 -33.86
C ILE A 608 -25.45 -22.95 -32.41
N LEU A 609 -24.55 -21.97 -32.22
CA LEU A 609 -24.04 -21.58 -30.89
C LEU A 609 -25.09 -20.87 -30.04
N ASN A 610 -25.84 -19.95 -30.63
CA ASN A 610 -26.74 -19.08 -29.90
C ASN A 610 -27.88 -19.83 -29.19
N PRO A 611 -28.57 -20.84 -29.79
CA PRO A 611 -29.53 -21.70 -29.09
C PRO A 611 -29.00 -22.36 -27.82
N LYS A 612 -27.69 -22.63 -27.74
CA LYS A 612 -27.04 -23.23 -26.58
C LYS A 612 -26.56 -22.21 -25.54
N GLY A 613 -26.90 -20.92 -25.69
CA GLY A 613 -26.47 -19.87 -24.76
C GLY A 613 -25.00 -19.50 -24.87
N ILE A 614 -24.34 -19.83 -25.99
CA ILE A 614 -22.96 -19.44 -26.28
C ILE A 614 -22.99 -18.09 -27.00
N ASN A 615 -22.53 -17.04 -26.32
CA ASN A 615 -22.60 -15.67 -26.84
C ASN A 615 -21.41 -15.36 -27.75
N ALA A 616 -21.68 -15.24 -29.05
CA ALA A 616 -20.66 -14.99 -30.06
C ALA A 616 -20.13 -13.54 -30.01
N LEU A 617 -18.82 -13.37 -30.10
CA LEU A 617 -18.17 -12.09 -30.43
C LEU A 617 -17.90 -12.08 -31.93
N ARG A 618 -18.28 -11.01 -32.64
CA ARG A 618 -18.24 -10.96 -34.11
C ARG A 618 -17.77 -9.63 -34.66
N PHE A 619 -17.07 -9.69 -35.78
CA PHE A 619 -16.77 -8.51 -36.60
C PHE A 619 -17.88 -8.29 -37.63
N PHE A 620 -18.27 -7.03 -37.79
CA PHE A 620 -19.20 -6.60 -38.83
C PHE A 620 -18.58 -5.45 -39.65
N PRO A 621 -18.51 -5.57 -40.98
CA PRO A 621 -18.07 -4.48 -41.84
C PRO A 621 -18.87 -3.19 -41.56
N GLY A 622 -18.18 -2.07 -41.31
CA GLY A 622 -18.78 -0.77 -40.99
C GLY A 622 -19.28 -0.59 -39.55
N LEU A 623 -19.53 -1.68 -38.79
CA LEU A 623 -19.97 -1.62 -37.39
C LEU A 623 -18.87 -1.98 -36.38
N GLY A 624 -17.79 -2.62 -36.84
CA GLY A 624 -16.63 -3.02 -36.03
C GLY A 624 -16.84 -4.33 -35.26
N HIS A 625 -15.98 -4.56 -34.27
CA HIS A 625 -16.04 -5.71 -33.36
C HIS A 625 -17.14 -5.52 -32.32
N ARG A 626 -18.05 -6.48 -32.22
CA ARG A 626 -19.27 -6.39 -31.42
C ARG A 626 -19.51 -7.64 -30.57
N VAL A 627 -20.05 -7.43 -29.38
CA VAL A 627 -20.73 -8.49 -28.61
C VAL A 627 -22.04 -8.81 -29.33
N TRP A 628 -22.27 -10.07 -29.69
CA TRP A 628 -23.38 -10.47 -30.53
C TRP A 628 -24.19 -11.65 -29.96
N GLY A 629 -24.41 -11.60 -28.64
CA GLY A 629 -25.27 -12.48 -27.86
C GLY A 629 -25.44 -11.91 -26.44
N ALA A 630 -26.57 -12.23 -25.78
CA ALA A 630 -26.83 -11.89 -24.38
C ALA A 630 -27.71 -12.94 -23.71
N ARG A 631 -27.44 -14.22 -23.98
CA ARG A 631 -28.15 -15.37 -23.39
C ARG A 631 -27.39 -15.89 -22.16
N THR A 632 -28.15 -16.38 -21.19
CA THR A 632 -27.62 -17.11 -20.03
C THR A 632 -27.32 -18.57 -20.43
N LEU A 633 -26.80 -19.35 -19.48
CA LEU A 633 -26.63 -20.80 -19.63
C LEU A 633 -27.89 -21.58 -19.24
N SER A 634 -29.05 -20.93 -19.06
CA SER A 634 -30.25 -21.62 -18.61
C SER A 634 -31.00 -22.28 -19.77
N SER A 635 -31.48 -23.50 -19.54
CA SER A 635 -32.45 -24.18 -20.39
C SER A 635 -33.88 -23.62 -20.20
N ASP A 636 -34.14 -22.91 -19.11
CA ASP A 636 -35.42 -22.25 -18.84
C ASP A 636 -35.58 -21.00 -19.71
N THR A 637 -36.58 -21.04 -20.59
CA THR A 637 -36.90 -19.94 -21.51
C THR A 637 -37.25 -18.62 -20.82
N THR A 638 -37.71 -18.66 -19.57
CA THR A 638 -38.02 -17.45 -18.78
C THR A 638 -36.75 -16.71 -18.35
N TRP A 639 -35.66 -17.44 -18.10
CA TRP A 639 -34.36 -16.92 -17.68
C TRP A 639 -33.33 -16.86 -18.81
N LYS A 640 -33.80 -16.89 -20.06
CA LYS A 640 -32.98 -16.97 -21.26
C LYS A 640 -31.97 -15.82 -21.41
N TYR A 641 -32.31 -14.60 -20.97
CA TYR A 641 -31.51 -13.40 -21.26
C TYR A 641 -30.79 -12.85 -20.03
N VAL A 642 -29.54 -12.42 -20.26
CA VAL A 642 -28.66 -11.85 -19.24
C VAL A 642 -29.28 -10.62 -18.58
N ASN A 643 -29.80 -9.66 -19.36
CA ASN A 643 -30.39 -8.43 -18.82
C ASN A 643 -31.65 -8.70 -17.99
N VAL A 644 -32.39 -9.76 -18.33
CA VAL A 644 -33.58 -10.15 -17.54
C VAL A 644 -33.11 -10.71 -16.20
N ARG A 645 -32.19 -11.67 -16.15
CA ARG A 645 -31.72 -12.19 -14.86
C ARG A 645 -31.05 -11.11 -14.02
N ARG A 646 -30.19 -10.28 -14.61
CA ARG A 646 -29.49 -9.22 -13.87
C ARG A 646 -30.44 -8.13 -13.37
N LEU A 647 -31.54 -7.84 -14.07
CA LEU A 647 -32.61 -6.98 -13.55
C LEU A 647 -33.25 -7.59 -12.30
N PHE A 648 -33.52 -8.90 -12.28
CA PHE A 648 -34.05 -9.55 -11.08
C PHE A 648 -33.05 -9.54 -9.92
N LEU A 649 -31.77 -9.79 -10.16
CA LEU A 649 -30.72 -9.65 -9.13
C LEU A 649 -30.74 -8.25 -8.51
N PHE A 650 -30.77 -7.21 -9.36
CA PHE A 650 -30.87 -5.82 -8.91
C PHE A 650 -32.13 -5.55 -8.05
N LEU A 651 -33.29 -6.07 -8.47
CA LEU A 651 -34.54 -5.88 -7.75
C LEU A 651 -34.54 -6.62 -6.41
N GLU A 652 -34.15 -7.90 -6.41
CA GLU A 652 -34.07 -8.76 -5.23
C GLU A 652 -33.17 -8.11 -4.17
N GLU A 653 -31.96 -7.70 -4.56
CA GLU A 653 -30.97 -7.10 -3.66
C GLU A 653 -31.36 -5.71 -3.15
N SER A 654 -31.86 -4.84 -4.04
CA SER A 654 -32.32 -3.50 -3.62
C SER A 654 -33.47 -3.58 -2.62
N ILE A 655 -34.40 -4.53 -2.82
CA ILE A 655 -35.52 -4.73 -1.90
C ILE A 655 -35.02 -5.29 -0.58
N ASP A 656 -34.09 -6.25 -0.58
CA ASP A 656 -33.52 -6.79 0.64
C ASP A 656 -32.83 -5.70 1.49
N GLU A 657 -31.87 -4.95 0.92
CA GLU A 657 -31.19 -3.85 1.62
C GLU A 657 -32.17 -2.76 2.09
N GLY A 658 -33.12 -2.39 1.21
CA GLY A 658 -34.09 -1.33 1.46
C GLY A 658 -35.18 -1.68 2.48
N THR A 659 -35.34 -2.96 2.83
CA THR A 659 -36.37 -3.44 3.76
C THR A 659 -35.83 -4.08 5.03
N GLN A 660 -34.51 -4.00 5.29
CA GLN A 660 -33.91 -4.49 6.55
C GLN A 660 -34.54 -3.90 7.82
N TRP A 661 -35.11 -2.69 7.76
CA TRP A 661 -35.80 -2.05 8.88
C TRP A 661 -37.09 -2.78 9.31
N VAL A 662 -37.64 -3.66 8.48
CA VAL A 662 -38.86 -4.44 8.79
C VAL A 662 -38.59 -5.49 9.87
N VAL A 663 -37.34 -5.92 10.03
CA VAL A 663 -36.96 -6.95 10.99
C VAL A 663 -37.16 -6.43 12.42
N PHE A 664 -37.85 -7.22 13.24
CA PHE A 664 -38.22 -6.91 14.64
C PHE A 664 -39.31 -5.83 14.83
N GLU A 665 -39.95 -5.36 13.77
CA GLU A 665 -41.13 -4.50 13.88
C GLU A 665 -42.39 -5.30 14.28
N PRO A 666 -43.40 -4.67 14.90
CA PRO A 666 -44.68 -5.30 15.17
C PRO A 666 -45.34 -5.81 13.88
N ASN A 667 -45.59 -7.12 13.79
CA ASN A 667 -46.19 -7.76 12.62
C ASN A 667 -47.70 -7.49 12.52
N ASP A 668 -48.07 -6.28 12.10
CA ASP A 668 -49.46 -5.81 11.97
C ASP A 668 -49.76 -5.19 10.60
N GLU A 669 -51.03 -4.83 10.37
CA GLU A 669 -51.51 -4.25 9.10
C GLU A 669 -50.80 -2.93 8.74
N SER A 670 -50.36 -2.16 9.75
CA SER A 670 -49.64 -0.90 9.54
C SER A 670 -48.26 -1.17 8.93
N LEU A 671 -47.54 -2.16 9.46
CA LEU A 671 -46.26 -2.61 8.90
C LEU A 671 -46.45 -3.12 7.46
N TRP A 672 -47.46 -3.96 7.21
CA TRP A 672 -47.72 -4.52 5.88
C TRP A 672 -48.02 -3.43 4.84
N ALA A 673 -48.81 -2.43 5.23
CA ALA A 673 -49.09 -1.26 4.38
C ALA A 673 -47.81 -0.47 4.08
N LEU A 674 -46.94 -0.28 5.07
CA LEU A 674 -45.68 0.44 4.91
C LEU A 674 -44.71 -0.30 3.99
N VAL A 675 -44.57 -1.62 4.15
CA VAL A 675 -43.76 -2.49 3.26
C VAL A 675 -44.27 -2.40 1.83
N ARG A 676 -45.58 -2.60 1.63
CA ARG A 676 -46.22 -2.51 0.32
C ARG A 676 -46.01 -1.16 -0.34
N GLN A 677 -46.18 -0.05 0.41
CA GLN A 677 -45.97 1.30 -0.09
C GLN A 677 -44.51 1.54 -0.50
N THR A 678 -43.57 1.10 0.34
CA THR A 678 -42.13 1.28 0.13
C THR A 678 -41.66 0.56 -1.15
N ILE A 679 -42.04 -0.70 -1.31
CA ILE A 679 -41.71 -1.49 -2.51
C ILE A 679 -42.43 -0.96 -3.75
N THR A 680 -43.70 -0.54 -3.63
CA THR A 680 -44.45 0.06 -4.74
C THR A 680 -43.80 1.33 -5.26
N ASN A 681 -43.31 2.20 -4.36
CA ASN A 681 -42.61 3.43 -4.74
C ASN A 681 -41.30 3.14 -5.49
N PHE A 682 -40.55 2.14 -5.05
CA PHE A 682 -39.35 1.68 -5.72
C PHE A 682 -39.63 1.14 -7.12
N LEU A 683 -40.54 0.17 -7.24
CA LEU A 683 -40.89 -0.44 -8.54
C LEU A 683 -41.51 0.57 -9.51
N THR A 684 -42.23 1.58 -9.00
CA THR A 684 -42.69 2.71 -9.82
C THR A 684 -41.53 3.49 -10.44
N THR A 685 -40.45 3.71 -9.67
CA THR A 685 -39.24 4.38 -10.15
C THR A 685 -38.52 3.51 -11.20
N VAL A 686 -38.42 2.20 -10.96
CA VAL A 686 -37.85 1.24 -11.91
C VAL A 686 -38.67 1.20 -13.20
N TRP A 687 -40.00 1.14 -13.13
CA TRP A 687 -40.88 1.20 -14.31
C TRP A 687 -40.70 2.50 -15.10
N ARG A 688 -40.67 3.65 -14.43
CA ARG A 688 -40.44 4.96 -15.07
C ARG A 688 -39.09 5.08 -15.77
N SER A 689 -38.08 4.29 -15.34
CA SER A 689 -36.79 4.21 -16.04
C SER A 689 -36.85 3.40 -17.35
N GLY A 690 -37.97 2.73 -17.65
CA GLY A 690 -38.14 1.87 -18.81
C GLY A 690 -37.71 0.42 -18.62
N ALA A 691 -37.37 0.03 -17.38
CA ALA A 691 -36.90 -1.33 -17.08
C ALA A 691 -38.04 -2.38 -17.03
N LEU A 692 -39.27 -1.96 -16.71
CA LEU A 692 -40.45 -2.82 -16.67
C LEU A 692 -41.40 -2.49 -17.83
N ALA A 693 -42.02 -3.53 -18.41
CA ALA A 693 -42.95 -3.43 -19.53
C ALA A 693 -44.37 -3.18 -19.04
N GLY A 694 -45.11 -2.29 -19.72
CA GLY A 694 -46.51 -1.98 -19.38
C GLY A 694 -46.81 -0.50 -19.62
N ALA A 695 -48.00 -0.19 -20.13
CA ALA A 695 -48.44 1.19 -20.33
C ALA A 695 -48.82 1.86 -18.99
N THR A 696 -49.19 1.06 -17.99
CA THR A 696 -49.48 1.50 -16.63
C THR A 696 -48.67 0.71 -15.60
N ALA A 697 -48.49 1.25 -14.40
CA ALA A 697 -47.77 0.57 -13.33
C ALA A 697 -48.39 -0.81 -12.98
N ASN A 698 -49.73 -0.92 -13.01
CA ASN A 698 -50.45 -2.16 -12.70
C ASN A 698 -50.25 -3.27 -13.76
N GLU A 699 -49.92 -2.91 -15.00
CA GLU A 699 -49.51 -3.88 -16.03
C GLU A 699 -48.04 -4.30 -15.84
N ALA A 700 -47.23 -3.43 -15.24
CA ALA A 700 -45.79 -3.62 -15.10
C ALA A 700 -45.38 -4.39 -13.85
N PHE A 701 -46.08 -4.20 -12.73
CA PHE A 701 -45.80 -4.92 -11.49
C PHE A 701 -47.02 -4.94 -10.55
N PHE A 702 -46.98 -5.84 -9.57
CA PHE A 702 -47.87 -5.83 -8.41
C PHE A 702 -47.10 -6.14 -7.13
N VAL A 703 -47.60 -5.63 -6.00
CA VAL A 703 -47.07 -5.88 -4.66
C VAL A 703 -48.23 -6.19 -3.72
N THR A 704 -48.27 -7.40 -3.19
CA THR A 704 -49.29 -7.85 -2.25
C THR A 704 -48.64 -8.23 -0.93
N CYS A 705 -49.04 -7.56 0.15
CA CYS A 705 -48.61 -7.87 1.51
C CYS A 705 -49.81 -7.57 2.42
N ASP A 706 -50.60 -8.61 2.68
CA ASP A 706 -51.84 -8.56 3.45
C ASP A 706 -52.25 -9.99 3.86
N ARG A 707 -53.45 -10.14 4.45
CA ARG A 707 -54.01 -11.44 4.86
C ARG A 707 -54.18 -12.46 3.72
N SER A 708 -54.13 -12.05 2.45
CA SER A 708 -54.19 -12.99 1.32
C SER A 708 -52.86 -13.71 1.06
N THR A 709 -51.74 -13.16 1.54
CA THR A 709 -50.41 -13.75 1.38
C THR A 709 -49.92 -14.48 2.63
N MET A 710 -50.61 -14.36 3.77
CA MET A 710 -50.20 -14.89 5.07
C MET A 710 -51.36 -15.60 5.77
N THR A 711 -51.06 -16.76 6.37
CA THR A 711 -51.98 -17.47 7.25
C THR A 711 -51.85 -17.00 8.70
N ASP A 712 -52.79 -17.37 9.57
CA ASP A 712 -52.66 -17.10 11.02
C ASP A 712 -51.43 -17.78 11.62
N ASP A 713 -51.02 -18.95 11.09
CA ASP A 713 -49.79 -19.64 11.50
C ASP A 713 -48.54 -18.85 11.11
N ASP A 714 -48.52 -18.25 9.92
CA ASP A 714 -47.40 -17.39 9.50
C ASP A 714 -47.24 -16.21 10.46
N ILE A 715 -48.33 -15.52 10.79
CA ILE A 715 -48.31 -14.37 11.70
C ILE A 715 -47.89 -14.80 13.11
N ALA A 716 -48.42 -15.92 13.61
CA ALA A 716 -48.08 -16.45 14.92
C ALA A 716 -46.59 -16.85 15.04
N ASN A 717 -45.98 -17.27 13.93
CA ASN A 717 -44.55 -17.58 13.85
C ASN A 717 -43.69 -16.39 13.40
N GLY A 718 -44.24 -15.17 13.38
CA GLY A 718 -43.51 -13.94 13.05
C GLY A 718 -43.09 -13.83 11.59
N ARG A 719 -43.75 -14.54 10.67
CA ARG A 719 -43.48 -14.45 9.23
C ARG A 719 -44.32 -13.34 8.60
N LEU A 720 -43.67 -12.52 7.80
CA LEU A 720 -44.31 -11.55 6.90
C LEU A 720 -44.02 -11.98 5.46
N ILE A 721 -45.06 -12.23 4.67
CA ILE A 721 -44.93 -12.70 3.29
C ILE A 721 -45.44 -11.61 2.35
N CYS A 722 -44.52 -11.04 1.56
CA CYS A 722 -44.83 -10.09 0.50
C CYS A 722 -44.63 -10.77 -0.87
N VAL A 723 -45.67 -10.79 -1.69
CA VAL A 723 -45.62 -11.35 -3.05
C VAL A 723 -45.46 -10.21 -4.05
N ILE A 724 -44.42 -10.30 -4.88
CA ILE A 724 -44.06 -9.28 -5.85
C ILE A 724 -44.01 -9.94 -7.23
N GLY A 725 -44.73 -9.38 -8.19
CA GLY A 725 -44.62 -9.75 -9.60
C GLY A 725 -44.16 -8.57 -10.42
N VAL A 726 -43.26 -8.81 -11.39
CA VAL A 726 -42.73 -7.79 -12.30
C VAL A 726 -42.71 -8.30 -13.74
N ALA A 727 -42.97 -7.42 -14.69
CA ALA A 727 -42.90 -7.70 -16.13
C ALA A 727 -41.62 -7.07 -16.72
N PRO A 728 -40.54 -7.84 -16.95
CA PRO A 728 -39.30 -7.29 -17.50
C PRO A 728 -39.44 -6.95 -18.99
N VAL A 729 -38.66 -5.98 -19.47
CA VAL A 729 -38.53 -5.72 -20.91
C VAL A 729 -37.61 -6.76 -21.56
N PHE A 730 -38.13 -7.45 -22.58
CA PHE A 730 -37.35 -8.42 -23.36
C PHE A 730 -36.62 -7.77 -24.54
N PRO A 731 -35.39 -8.21 -24.88
CA PRO A 731 -34.67 -7.68 -26.04
C PRO A 731 -35.26 -8.19 -27.36
N ALA A 732 -35.29 -7.32 -28.37
CA ALA A 732 -35.62 -7.70 -29.75
C ALA A 732 -34.42 -8.40 -30.42
N GLU A 733 -34.31 -9.72 -30.22
CA GLU A 733 -33.22 -10.54 -30.79
C GLU A 733 -33.40 -10.83 -32.29
N PHE A 734 -34.64 -10.98 -32.76
CA PHE A 734 -34.97 -11.28 -34.15
C PHE A 734 -35.85 -10.18 -34.75
N VAL A 735 -35.41 -9.61 -35.88
CA VAL A 735 -36.22 -8.68 -36.68
C VAL A 735 -36.51 -9.35 -38.01
N ILE A 736 -37.78 -9.70 -38.24
CA ILE A 736 -38.22 -10.43 -39.44
C ILE A 736 -38.96 -9.46 -40.36
N PHE A 737 -38.33 -9.08 -41.47
CA PHE A 737 -38.99 -8.35 -42.56
C PHE A 737 -39.61 -9.36 -43.54
N ARG A 738 -40.94 -9.33 -43.69
CA ARG A 738 -41.64 -10.12 -44.70
C ARG A 738 -41.93 -9.23 -45.91
N ILE A 739 -41.29 -9.51 -47.04
CA ILE A 739 -41.48 -8.78 -48.29
C ILE A 739 -42.39 -9.62 -49.18
N GLN A 740 -43.51 -9.06 -49.62
CA GLN A 740 -44.44 -9.69 -50.57
C GLN A 740 -44.49 -8.87 -51.85
N GLN A 741 -44.50 -9.57 -52.99
CA GLN A 741 -44.78 -8.96 -54.28
C GLN A 741 -46.28 -9.06 -54.56
N THR A 742 -46.95 -7.93 -54.72
CA THR A 742 -48.36 -7.89 -55.12
C THR A 742 -48.45 -7.80 -56.65
N THR A 743 -49.06 -8.78 -57.31
CA THR A 743 -49.43 -8.68 -58.73
C THR A 743 -50.71 -7.88 -58.86
N ARG A 744 -50.69 -6.82 -59.68
CA ARG A 744 -51.87 -6.02 -60.02
C ARG A 744 -52.80 -6.87 -60.89
N GLU A 745 -53.95 -7.29 -60.38
CA GLU A 745 -55.01 -7.83 -61.23
C GLU A 745 -55.52 -6.72 -62.17
N PRO A 746 -55.56 -6.92 -63.49
CA PRO A 746 -56.25 -6.00 -64.37
C PRO A 746 -57.75 -6.10 -64.10
N GLN A 747 -58.35 -5.01 -63.62
CA GLN A 747 -59.80 -4.84 -63.61
C GLN A 747 -60.28 -4.95 -65.07
N LEU A 748 -60.83 -6.12 -65.43
CA LEU A 748 -61.67 -6.26 -66.61
C LEU A 748 -62.97 -5.51 -66.30
N ALA A 749 -63.24 -4.49 -67.13
CA ALA A 749 -64.42 -3.64 -67.09
C ALA A 749 -65.71 -4.39 -67.45
#